data_AF-A0A519TQE0-F1
#
_entry.id   AF-A0A519TQE0-F1
#
_cell.length_a   1.000
_cell.length_b   1.000
_cell.length_c   1.000
_cell.angle_alpha   90.00
_cell.angle_beta   90.00
_cell.angle_gamma   90.00
#
_symmetry.space_group_name_H-M   'P 1'
#
loop_
_entity.id
_entity.type
_entity.pdbx_description
1 polymer ?
#
loop_
_entity_poly.entity_id
_entity_poly.type
_entity_poly.pdbx_seq_one_letter_code
_entity_poly.pdbx_strand_id
1 'polypeptide(L)'
;EQTFMDMKIEMAGTNKKDLDEILTDIAGKKIKSIPIIVNKFGNVNFNGTFSGFQNDFIAYGEFKTKLGRFKSDVNMKIDKKGIPSYTGNVKTYDFNLGELLNEKTLGRITSELYVKGKGIEVKSLTEELKGNVSYIDFNGYRYQNVKINGTFDKKYFDGNLSINDKNVQLAFDGGVNLNPALPVFNFKASIKKAKLKTLKLYKDSLMVDAEFSTNFSGDNLDNIQGNLSIQKITLNNKKGIYNIDSVQLTANGLGIDRSLTIKSDIFDASIKGQYDLNTIVSYYKAIAKTYVPSLKTDIVNYKTQIFDFNLKIKRFEPIAELLVPGLELDEQAILVGSFDSRNNKATLNGFINKLTYKGIIANNIIIDENTTDKQLQAIITADRVDLNDSLFIKNVNLTNVLRNDSLSLNVKLSNADDANQLDLNGLVEFASDTTAKISILPSNLKINSEDWSIQEKVRINFNNGKTEINNFSLSNNHQLLKVDGILSNDPKDLLVVGFENFNLKTLNPFVKTLGVKLYGNINGKTRLYDVLKSPRVSDSLRIDSLMLNNIYIGSLTDTSSYDQTRNVANVYTKILADGRETFKITGGLDLKEKSIDLNVKMDDTKLTILEPFVKKLVSNLKGNISADLTVKGKFEKPGINGEVSFNKGELTVNYLKTAYTLNDEVIINNSVIAIEDLTLQDADGNKATATGKVDLNNIDDPTIDVELTATNFMALNTTSKDNSVYYGKAYATGNFSFKGPTNNMFINIDAKTEKGTVFNLPLNSSETVSDRDFINFVSKDTAQVVKKKTSFDGLKMNFKLRVDPNSTANIYTILGKLSGKGNAELELNINSGGDFEMKGDYIIEAGVFDFTAQEVINKRLEIRQGGTIRWTGNPTTAQINLKAIYSLRASTADLYTAANRDQSSASDERVQTEVEMGLTGLLLQPDIKLDIFFPANPAKKEEFQSYFNDGNNLNTQALSLIIQRRFAPGTGKENLGQQLGSVGTSTATELIFNQINNVLSSLNLNFVDINIQSPTEGSATVKILNDRVIINAGFVDRNKTSTDYSINFSNNVGRELEIMALIKKDGTLVGKLANKPPTQQSIFQNPGVSQSANVNSLGLIYSQQFDTFSEFIQKITGKYRRDQKKKEAEKKEKVNKEAILNESKKNNPKR
;
A
#
# COMPACT_ATOMS: atom_id res chain seq x y z
N GLU A 1 48.34 44.12 -68.10
CA GLU A 1 47.27 45.13 -67.99
C GLU A 1 46.24 44.62 -66.98
N GLN A 2 45.75 45.49 -66.09
CA GLN A 2 44.68 45.16 -65.13
C GLN A 2 43.47 46.02 -65.48
N THR A 3 42.35 45.38 -65.81
CA THR A 3 41.08 46.07 -66.07
C THR A 3 40.36 46.32 -64.76
N PHE A 4 40.12 47.60 -64.42
CA PHE A 4 39.27 48.00 -63.31
C PHE A 4 37.81 48.04 -63.80
N MET A 5 36.92 47.35 -63.10
CA MET A 5 35.49 47.30 -63.39
C MET A 5 34.75 48.08 -62.30
N ASP A 6 33.90 49.03 -62.70
CA ASP A 6 32.93 49.68 -61.82
C ASP A 6 31.55 49.59 -62.46
N MET A 7 30.88 48.46 -62.21
CA MET A 7 29.65 48.08 -62.89
C MET A 7 28.47 48.22 -61.93
N LYS A 8 27.51 49.08 -62.30
CA LYS A 8 26.18 49.11 -61.69
C LYS A 8 25.25 48.26 -62.54
N ILE A 9 24.77 47.15 -61.98
CA ILE A 9 23.99 46.14 -62.68
C ILE A 9 22.57 46.17 -62.12
N GLU A 10 21.61 46.69 -62.89
CA GLU A 10 20.19 46.67 -62.50
C GLU A 10 19.63 45.24 -62.51
N MET A 11 20.00 44.45 -63.52
CA MET A 11 19.68 43.03 -63.61
C MET A 11 20.63 42.33 -64.58
N ALA A 12 21.36 41.31 -64.12
CA ALA A 12 22.11 40.40 -64.99
C ALA A 12 21.72 38.95 -64.68
N GLY A 13 21.47 38.16 -65.72
CA GLY A 13 21.29 36.71 -65.64
C GLY A 13 22.48 36.02 -66.31
N THR A 14 23.15 35.12 -65.60
CA THR A 14 24.31 34.38 -66.10
C THR A 14 24.40 33.01 -65.45
N ASN A 15 25.29 32.16 -65.94
CA ASN A 15 25.66 30.91 -65.28
C ASN A 15 27.17 30.67 -65.51
N LYS A 16 27.73 29.61 -64.94
CA LYS A 16 29.17 29.33 -65.09
C LYS A 16 29.60 29.22 -66.57
N LYS A 17 28.80 28.55 -67.41
CA LYS A 17 29.11 28.36 -68.83
C LYS A 17 29.18 29.71 -69.53
N ASP A 18 28.18 30.57 -69.31
CA ASP A 18 28.13 31.91 -69.87
C ASP A 18 29.34 32.75 -69.41
N LEU A 19 29.71 32.68 -68.12
CA LEU A 19 30.87 33.38 -67.58
C LEU A 19 32.21 32.87 -68.14
N ASP A 20 32.36 31.56 -68.31
CA ASP A 20 33.55 30.95 -68.94
C ASP A 20 33.67 31.38 -70.41
N GLU A 21 32.55 31.47 -71.13
CA GLU A 21 32.47 31.90 -72.53
C GLU A 21 32.81 33.40 -72.66
N ILE A 22 32.15 34.26 -71.87
CA ILE A 22 32.43 35.71 -71.80
C ILE A 22 33.90 35.97 -71.50
N LEU A 23 34.50 35.27 -70.52
CA LEU A 23 35.90 35.46 -70.18
C LEU A 23 36.87 34.90 -71.23
N THR A 24 36.48 33.84 -71.93
CA THR A 24 37.26 33.28 -73.04
C THR A 24 37.27 34.24 -74.24
N ASP A 25 36.12 34.83 -74.56
CA ASP A 25 35.94 35.77 -75.66
C ASP A 25 36.65 37.10 -75.39
N ILE A 26 36.51 37.66 -74.18
CA ILE A 26 37.18 38.91 -73.77
C ILE A 26 38.71 38.73 -73.77
N ALA A 27 39.22 37.55 -73.40
CA ALA A 27 40.65 37.34 -73.26
C ALA A 27 41.35 36.73 -74.50
N GLY A 28 40.59 36.35 -75.54
CA GLY A 28 41.11 35.73 -76.77
C GLY A 28 41.80 34.37 -76.56
N LYS A 29 41.66 33.76 -75.38
CA LYS A 29 42.22 32.45 -75.02
C LYS A 29 41.33 31.79 -73.98
N LYS A 30 41.32 30.45 -73.94
CA LYS A 30 40.51 29.70 -72.98
C LYS A 30 40.99 29.98 -71.54
N ILE A 31 40.21 30.76 -70.79
CA ILE A 31 40.48 31.08 -69.39
C ILE A 31 39.53 30.27 -68.50
N LYS A 32 40.04 29.23 -67.83
CA LYS A 32 39.31 28.52 -66.76
C LYS A 32 39.52 29.23 -65.41
N SER A 33 39.07 30.48 -65.28
CA SER A 33 39.25 31.25 -64.04
C SER A 33 38.05 31.13 -63.08
N ILE A 34 36.87 30.77 -63.58
CA ILE A 34 35.68 30.63 -62.73
C ILE A 34 35.73 29.32 -61.93
N PRO A 35 35.68 29.38 -60.58
CA PRO A 35 35.72 28.19 -59.73
C PRO A 35 34.62 27.17 -60.05
N ILE A 36 34.92 25.88 -59.94
CA ILE A 36 33.97 24.78 -60.19
C ILE A 36 32.73 24.88 -59.28
N ILE A 37 32.88 25.43 -58.07
CA ILE A 37 31.78 25.62 -57.11
C ILE A 37 30.66 26.51 -57.67
N VAL A 38 30.97 27.42 -58.62
CA VAL A 38 29.98 28.31 -59.26
C VAL A 38 28.90 27.51 -60.02
N ASN A 39 29.22 26.31 -60.52
CA ASN A 39 28.23 25.43 -61.15
C ASN A 39 27.05 25.10 -60.21
N LYS A 40 27.30 25.00 -58.91
CA LYS A 40 26.26 24.64 -57.94
C LYS A 40 25.18 25.73 -57.82
N PHE A 41 25.54 26.98 -58.07
CA PHE A 41 24.60 28.10 -58.06
C PHE A 41 23.65 28.08 -59.28
N GLY A 42 23.94 27.31 -60.33
CA GLY A 42 23.10 27.22 -61.52
C GLY A 42 22.99 28.54 -62.26
N ASN A 43 21.76 28.93 -62.64
CA ASN A 43 21.48 30.26 -63.16
C ASN A 43 21.50 31.27 -62.01
N VAL A 44 22.32 32.30 -62.16
CA VAL A 44 22.54 33.39 -61.19
C VAL A 44 21.93 34.66 -61.75
N ASN A 45 20.93 35.18 -61.05
CA ASN A 45 20.41 36.52 -61.29
C ASN A 45 21.01 37.47 -60.24
N PHE A 46 21.72 38.48 -60.70
CA PHE A 46 22.42 39.47 -59.86
C PHE A 46 21.84 40.88 -60.07
N ASN A 47 21.64 41.61 -58.97
CA ASN A 47 21.33 43.05 -58.96
C ASN A 47 22.23 43.72 -57.89
N GLY A 48 23.04 44.69 -58.30
CA GLY A 48 23.95 45.39 -57.40
C GLY A 48 25.12 46.06 -58.09
N THR A 49 26.18 46.32 -57.33
CA THR A 49 27.42 46.94 -57.80
C THR A 49 28.58 45.96 -57.68
N PHE A 50 29.37 45.88 -58.75
CA PHE A 50 30.62 45.14 -58.79
C PHE A 50 31.75 46.15 -59.04
N SER A 51 32.66 46.31 -58.08
CA SER A 51 33.70 47.33 -58.13
C SER A 51 35.07 46.74 -57.79
N GLY A 52 36.06 46.88 -58.68
CA GLY A 52 37.43 46.38 -58.48
C GLY A 52 38.06 45.72 -59.71
N PHE A 53 39.17 45.02 -59.51
CA PHE A 53 39.88 44.26 -60.54
C PHE A 53 39.36 42.82 -60.60
N GLN A 54 39.59 42.11 -61.71
CA GLN A 54 39.16 40.70 -61.89
C GLN A 54 39.52 39.76 -60.73
N ASN A 55 40.66 39.99 -60.07
CA ASN A 55 41.16 39.17 -58.97
C ASN A 55 41.09 39.86 -57.59
N ASP A 56 40.51 41.07 -57.49
CA ASP A 56 40.36 41.84 -56.24
C ASP A 56 39.17 42.78 -56.40
N PHE A 57 37.99 42.34 -55.96
CA PHE A 57 36.74 43.05 -56.21
C PHE A 57 35.76 42.96 -55.04
N ILE A 58 34.92 43.98 -54.93
CA ILE A 58 33.79 44.03 -54.01
C ILE A 58 32.53 43.66 -54.79
N ALA A 59 31.85 42.62 -54.35
CA ALA A 59 30.53 42.23 -54.85
C ALA A 59 29.45 42.65 -53.84
N TYR A 60 28.86 43.83 -54.06
CA TYR A 60 27.76 44.35 -53.26
C TYR A 60 26.44 44.18 -54.00
N GLY A 61 25.53 43.33 -53.52
CA GLY A 61 24.26 43.12 -54.21
C GLY A 61 23.49 41.88 -53.79
N GLU A 62 22.36 41.65 -54.45
CA GLU A 62 21.48 40.50 -54.25
C GLU A 62 21.65 39.47 -55.38
N PHE A 63 21.93 38.24 -54.98
CA PHE A 63 22.05 37.07 -55.84
C PHE A 63 20.84 36.15 -55.63
N LYS A 64 20.19 35.75 -56.73
CA LYS A 64 19.17 34.69 -56.75
C LYS A 64 19.71 33.54 -57.57
N THR A 65 19.84 32.37 -56.95
CA THR A 65 20.51 31.20 -57.52
C THR A 65 19.68 29.95 -57.31
N LYS A 66 20.06 28.82 -57.94
CA LYS A 66 19.45 27.51 -57.68
C LYS A 66 19.52 27.12 -56.19
N LEU A 67 20.60 27.51 -55.51
CA LEU A 67 20.80 27.23 -54.08
C LEU A 67 19.94 28.14 -53.20
N GLY A 68 19.35 29.21 -53.72
CA GLY A 68 18.57 30.17 -52.94
C GLY A 68 19.10 31.59 -53.12
N ARG A 69 18.67 32.49 -52.23
CA ARG A 69 18.90 33.92 -52.35
C ARG A 69 19.88 34.39 -51.29
N PHE A 70 20.83 35.25 -51.65
CA PHE A 70 21.72 35.88 -50.68
C PHE A 70 22.08 37.31 -51.09
N LYS A 71 22.35 38.15 -50.11
CA LYS A 71 22.94 39.48 -50.30
C LYS A 71 24.38 39.42 -49.82
N SER A 72 25.31 39.93 -50.62
CA SER A 72 26.71 40.05 -50.23
C SER A 72 27.12 41.51 -50.16
N ASP A 73 28.00 41.79 -49.21
CA ASP A 73 28.90 42.94 -49.18
C ASP A 73 30.29 42.37 -48.86
N VAL A 74 30.88 41.73 -49.88
CA VAL A 74 32.09 40.91 -49.71
C VAL A 74 33.17 41.39 -50.65
N ASN A 75 34.33 41.70 -50.08
CA ASN A 75 35.57 41.84 -50.83
C ASN A 75 36.15 40.45 -51.08
N MET A 76 36.41 40.11 -52.33
CA MET A 76 36.95 38.83 -52.77
C MET A 76 38.26 39.06 -53.55
N LYS A 77 39.31 38.35 -53.13
CA LYS A 77 40.63 38.36 -53.75
C LYS A 77 41.05 36.97 -54.16
N ILE A 78 41.44 36.78 -55.42
CA ILE A 78 41.83 35.48 -55.98
C ILE A 78 43.33 35.50 -56.26
N ASP A 79 44.09 34.60 -55.64
CA ASP A 79 45.55 34.53 -55.86
C ASP A 79 45.92 33.88 -57.20
N LYS A 80 47.22 33.89 -57.55
CA LYS A 80 47.73 33.28 -58.79
C LYS A 80 47.47 31.77 -58.92
N LYS A 81 47.19 31.08 -57.79
CA LYS A 81 46.85 29.65 -57.75
C LYS A 81 45.34 29.41 -57.82
N GLY A 82 44.53 30.47 -57.94
CA GLY A 82 43.07 30.39 -57.97
C GLY A 82 42.43 30.22 -56.59
N ILE A 83 43.17 30.44 -55.50
CA ILE A 83 42.65 30.32 -54.14
C ILE A 83 41.97 31.64 -53.76
N PRO A 84 40.66 31.65 -53.49
CA PRO A 84 39.97 32.86 -53.06
C PRO A 84 40.27 33.18 -51.59
N SER A 85 40.32 34.45 -51.27
CA SER A 85 40.21 35.00 -49.93
C SER A 85 39.09 36.03 -49.93
N TYR A 86 38.30 36.06 -48.87
CA TYR A 86 37.08 36.84 -48.83
C TYR A 86 36.89 37.46 -47.45
N THR A 87 36.34 38.67 -47.40
CA THR A 87 36.05 39.37 -46.15
C THR A 87 34.82 40.24 -46.35
N GLY A 88 33.81 40.10 -45.49
CA GLY A 88 32.63 40.96 -45.53
C GLY A 88 31.38 40.32 -44.94
N ASN A 89 30.23 40.94 -45.19
CA ASN A 89 28.94 40.50 -44.66
C ASN A 89 28.16 39.71 -45.72
N VAL A 90 27.61 38.58 -45.32
CA VAL A 90 26.75 37.73 -46.16
C VAL A 90 25.42 37.51 -45.45
N LYS A 91 24.33 37.86 -46.13
CA LYS A 91 22.97 37.63 -45.64
C LYS A 91 22.26 36.63 -46.53
N THR A 92 21.98 35.43 -46.02
CA THR A 92 21.32 34.37 -46.77
C THR A 92 19.81 34.31 -46.47
N TYR A 93 19.02 33.95 -47.46
CA TYR A 93 17.57 33.72 -47.37
C TYR A 93 17.23 32.35 -47.95
N ASP A 94 16.91 31.41 -47.07
CA ASP A 94 16.57 30.01 -47.39
C ASP A 94 17.58 29.36 -48.35
N PHE A 95 18.87 29.56 -48.06
CA PHE A 95 19.98 29.14 -48.92
C PHE A 95 20.38 27.68 -48.62
N ASN A 96 20.53 26.85 -49.63
CA ASN A 96 20.82 25.42 -49.53
C ASN A 96 22.31 25.18 -49.29
N LEU A 97 22.71 25.26 -48.02
CA LEU A 97 24.09 25.02 -47.57
C LEU A 97 24.51 23.55 -47.78
N GLY A 98 23.60 22.60 -47.58
CA GLY A 98 23.86 21.17 -47.80
C GLY A 98 24.31 20.86 -49.23
N GLU A 99 23.63 21.41 -50.24
CA GLU A 99 24.03 21.24 -51.66
C GLU A 99 25.34 21.97 -51.98
N LEU A 100 25.58 23.15 -51.38
CA LEU A 100 26.85 23.87 -51.53
C LEU A 100 28.04 23.06 -51.01
N LEU A 101 27.90 22.42 -49.85
CA LEU A 101 28.99 21.68 -49.19
C LEU A 101 29.03 20.18 -49.55
N ASN A 102 28.01 19.64 -50.23
CA ASN A 102 27.79 18.21 -50.44
C ASN A 102 27.55 17.42 -49.14
N GLU A 103 26.97 18.04 -48.13
CA GLU A 103 26.71 17.42 -46.83
C GLU A 103 25.22 17.15 -46.64
N LYS A 104 24.83 15.86 -46.71
CA LYS A 104 23.42 15.43 -46.65
C LYS A 104 22.75 15.71 -45.31
N THR A 105 23.54 15.85 -44.25
CA THR A 105 23.05 16.14 -42.90
C THR A 105 22.71 17.62 -42.72
N LEU A 106 23.22 18.51 -43.59
CA LEU A 106 22.90 19.93 -43.60
C LEU A 106 21.83 20.22 -44.66
N GLY A 107 20.95 21.17 -44.37
CA GLY A 107 19.91 21.62 -45.31
C GLY A 107 20.01 23.11 -45.60
N ARG A 108 18.89 23.82 -45.47
CA ARG A 108 18.79 25.25 -45.77
C ARG A 108 19.16 26.13 -44.58
N ILE A 109 19.68 27.32 -44.85
CA ILE A 109 20.11 28.31 -43.86
C ILE A 109 19.64 29.72 -44.24
N THR A 110 19.10 30.44 -43.24
CA THR A 110 18.89 31.89 -43.30
C THR A 110 19.74 32.54 -42.22
N SER A 111 20.64 33.43 -42.61
CA SER A 111 21.68 33.94 -41.73
C SER A 111 22.16 35.33 -42.12
N GLU A 112 22.82 35.99 -41.18
CA GLU A 112 23.55 37.24 -41.35
C GLU A 112 24.91 37.06 -40.66
N LEU A 113 25.92 36.81 -41.48
CA LEU A 113 27.26 36.40 -41.06
C LEU A 113 28.30 37.39 -41.56
N TYR A 114 29.18 37.82 -40.67
CA TYR A 114 30.49 38.32 -41.04
C TYR A 114 31.41 37.12 -41.28
N VAL A 115 32.03 37.10 -42.45
CA VAL A 115 32.94 36.04 -42.87
C VAL A 115 34.28 36.66 -43.24
N LYS A 116 35.37 36.07 -42.76
CA LYS A 116 36.73 36.41 -43.16
C LYS A 116 37.51 35.12 -43.37
N GLY A 117 37.68 34.72 -44.63
CA GLY A 117 38.23 33.41 -44.94
C GLY A 117 39.19 33.38 -46.12
N LYS A 118 39.89 32.26 -46.24
CA LYS A 118 40.78 31.89 -47.34
C LYS A 118 40.58 30.43 -47.67
N GLY A 119 40.43 30.14 -48.97
CA GLY A 119 40.08 28.82 -49.48
C GLY A 119 38.58 28.53 -49.39
N ILE A 120 38.15 27.47 -50.08
CA ILE A 120 36.75 27.01 -50.11
C ILE A 120 36.64 25.49 -49.87
N GLU A 121 37.77 24.78 -49.78
CA GLU A 121 37.82 23.36 -49.50
C GLU A 121 38.06 23.13 -48.00
N VAL A 122 37.25 22.30 -47.34
CA VAL A 122 37.34 22.03 -45.88
C VAL A 122 38.77 21.65 -45.42
N LYS A 123 39.57 21.00 -46.28
CA LYS A 123 40.96 20.61 -45.96
C LYS A 123 41.94 21.77 -45.86
N SER A 124 41.67 22.89 -46.53
CA SER A 124 42.56 24.05 -46.65
C SER A 124 41.90 25.37 -46.25
N LEU A 125 40.63 25.31 -45.82
CA LEU A 125 39.83 26.44 -45.37
C LEU A 125 40.39 27.02 -44.07
N THR A 126 40.64 28.32 -44.08
CA THR A 126 40.86 29.13 -42.87
C THR A 126 39.78 30.20 -42.87
N GLU A 127 38.92 30.25 -41.85
CA GLU A 127 37.74 31.11 -41.82
C GLU A 127 37.40 31.58 -40.41
N GLU A 128 37.20 32.89 -40.24
CA GLU A 128 36.58 33.50 -39.07
C GLU A 128 35.10 33.75 -39.37
N LEU A 129 34.22 33.22 -38.53
CA LEU A 129 32.77 33.29 -38.68
C LEU A 129 32.17 33.98 -37.45
N LYS A 130 31.45 35.07 -37.67
CA LYS A 130 30.73 35.78 -36.60
C LYS A 130 29.36 36.24 -37.07
N GLY A 131 28.29 35.84 -36.40
CA GLY A 131 26.97 36.37 -36.74
C GLY A 131 25.78 35.60 -36.19
N ASN A 132 24.60 35.97 -36.69
CA ASN A 132 23.32 35.40 -36.29
C ASN A 132 22.75 34.55 -37.43
N VAL A 133 22.27 33.37 -37.09
CA VAL A 133 21.61 32.45 -37.99
C VAL A 133 20.16 32.32 -37.52
N SER A 134 19.23 32.87 -38.30
CA SER A 134 17.80 32.80 -37.99
C SER A 134 17.31 31.36 -37.94
N TYR A 135 17.71 30.55 -38.92
CA TYR A 135 17.60 29.11 -38.83
C TYR A 135 18.63 28.37 -39.68
N ILE A 136 18.90 27.12 -39.30
CA ILE A 136 19.67 26.14 -40.06
C ILE A 136 19.01 24.76 -39.95
N ASP A 137 18.88 24.06 -41.07
CA ASP A 137 18.40 22.69 -41.09
C ASP A 137 19.57 21.72 -40.86
N PHE A 138 19.46 20.88 -39.82
CA PHE A 138 20.42 19.82 -39.51
C PHE A 138 19.70 18.52 -39.14
N ASN A 139 20.12 17.41 -39.75
CA ASN A 139 19.57 16.06 -39.55
C ASN A 139 18.03 15.98 -39.62
N GLY A 140 17.42 16.72 -40.56
CA GLY A 140 15.97 16.75 -40.75
C GLY A 140 15.19 17.58 -39.72
N TYR A 141 15.86 18.38 -38.90
CA TYR A 141 15.25 19.35 -37.98
C TYR A 141 15.77 20.78 -38.24
N ARG A 142 14.88 21.78 -38.15
CA ARG A 142 15.20 23.20 -38.32
C ARG A 142 15.50 23.85 -36.98
N TYR A 143 16.77 24.14 -36.72
CA TYR A 143 17.24 24.84 -35.52
C TYR A 143 17.11 26.35 -35.70
N GLN A 144 16.57 27.05 -34.71
CA GLN A 144 16.33 28.50 -34.75
C GLN A 144 17.21 29.29 -33.78
N ASN A 145 17.42 30.57 -34.08
CA ASN A 145 18.13 31.53 -33.22
C ASN A 145 19.54 31.05 -32.81
N VAL A 146 20.34 30.72 -33.81
CA VAL A 146 21.73 30.28 -33.60
C VAL A 146 22.65 31.50 -33.66
N LYS A 147 23.60 31.61 -32.74
CA LYS A 147 24.70 32.58 -32.78
C LYS A 147 26.02 31.83 -32.82
N ILE A 148 26.91 32.26 -33.70
CA ILE A 148 28.22 31.67 -33.87
C ILE A 148 29.30 32.75 -33.81
N ASN A 149 30.39 32.45 -33.11
CA ASN A 149 31.59 33.25 -33.07
C ASN A 149 32.78 32.31 -32.92
N GLY A 150 33.50 32.03 -34.00
CA GLY A 150 34.61 31.08 -33.95
C GLY A 150 35.49 31.12 -35.18
N THR A 151 36.64 30.47 -35.06
CA THR A 151 37.61 30.29 -36.13
C THR A 151 37.65 28.83 -36.56
N PHE A 152 37.76 28.62 -37.86
CA PHE A 152 38.02 27.33 -38.46
C PHE A 152 39.36 27.41 -39.20
N ASP A 153 40.40 26.70 -38.76
CA ASP A 153 41.68 26.62 -39.47
C ASP A 153 42.00 25.17 -39.80
N LYS A 154 41.93 24.81 -41.08
CA LYS A 154 42.30 23.48 -41.60
C LYS A 154 41.70 22.34 -40.76
N LYS A 155 40.37 22.29 -40.60
CA LYS A 155 39.65 21.30 -39.76
C LYS A 155 39.83 21.42 -38.25
N TYR A 156 40.43 22.49 -37.75
CA TYR A 156 40.38 22.86 -36.35
C TYR A 156 39.34 23.95 -36.16
N PHE A 157 38.27 23.65 -35.43
CA PHE A 157 37.29 24.64 -34.98
C PHE A 157 37.62 25.06 -33.56
N ASP A 158 37.55 26.36 -33.27
CA ASP A 158 37.62 26.92 -31.92
C ASP A 158 36.66 28.11 -31.81
N GLY A 159 35.80 28.10 -30.79
CA GLY A 159 34.91 29.24 -30.54
C GLY A 159 33.62 28.91 -29.78
N ASN A 160 32.69 29.86 -29.85
CA ASN A 160 31.41 29.83 -29.15
C ASN A 160 30.24 29.62 -30.12
N LEU A 161 29.33 28.73 -29.74
CA LEU A 161 28.08 28.47 -30.46
C LEU A 161 26.93 28.47 -29.45
N SER A 162 25.88 29.26 -29.70
CA SER A 162 24.66 29.22 -28.89
C SER A 162 23.43 28.99 -29.76
N ILE A 163 22.53 28.11 -29.33
CA ILE A 163 21.24 27.85 -29.98
C ILE A 163 20.14 28.15 -28.98
N ASN A 164 19.18 29.01 -29.34
CA ASN A 164 17.99 29.28 -28.53
C ASN A 164 16.72 28.86 -29.29
N ASP A 165 16.54 27.54 -29.41
CA ASP A 165 15.42 26.92 -30.09
C ASP A 165 14.36 26.45 -29.08
N LYS A 166 13.09 26.39 -29.51
CA LYS A 166 11.98 25.92 -28.65
C LYS A 166 12.16 24.48 -28.12
N ASN A 167 12.98 23.67 -28.79
CA ASN A 167 13.22 22.26 -28.47
C ASN A 167 14.65 21.99 -27.97
N VAL A 168 15.53 23.00 -27.91
CA VAL A 168 16.86 22.90 -27.29
C VAL A 168 17.47 24.28 -27.05
N GLN A 169 18.06 24.46 -25.87
CA GLN A 169 19.00 25.54 -25.59
C GLN A 169 20.40 24.94 -25.48
N LEU A 170 21.30 25.34 -26.38
CA LEU A 170 22.70 24.90 -26.39
C LEU A 170 23.59 26.12 -26.15
N ALA A 171 24.58 25.99 -25.28
CA ALA A 171 25.74 26.86 -25.22
C ALA A 171 26.99 25.99 -25.32
N PHE A 172 27.86 26.26 -26.28
CA PHE A 172 29.09 25.51 -26.54
C PHE A 172 30.27 26.49 -26.54
N ASP A 173 31.37 26.09 -25.94
CA ASP A 173 32.61 26.84 -25.82
C ASP A 173 33.81 25.88 -25.88
N GLY A 174 34.67 26.03 -26.90
CA GLY A 174 35.92 25.30 -27.00
C GLY A 174 36.25 24.79 -28.40
N GLY A 175 37.17 23.84 -28.46
CA GLY A 175 37.84 23.43 -29.68
C GLY A 175 37.60 21.97 -30.09
N VAL A 176 37.51 21.76 -31.41
CA VAL A 176 37.44 20.44 -32.05
C VAL A 176 38.51 20.38 -33.14
N ASN A 177 39.54 19.54 -32.93
CA ASN A 177 40.64 19.37 -33.86
C ASN A 177 40.56 18.04 -34.59
N LEU A 178 40.19 18.08 -35.88
CA LEU A 178 40.08 16.89 -36.72
C LEU A 178 41.35 16.62 -37.57
N ASN A 179 42.47 17.29 -37.28
CA ASN A 179 43.74 17.07 -37.99
C ASN A 179 44.47 15.80 -37.58
N PRO A 180 44.59 15.46 -36.27
CA PRO A 180 45.28 14.24 -35.87
C PRO A 180 44.51 12.99 -36.31
N ALA A 181 45.20 11.85 -36.37
CA ALA A 181 44.58 10.56 -36.70
C ALA A 181 43.46 10.20 -35.71
N LEU A 182 43.61 10.59 -34.44
CA LEU A 182 42.56 10.56 -33.42
C LEU A 182 42.10 12.00 -33.17
N PRO A 183 40.89 12.39 -33.61
CA PRO A 183 40.38 13.75 -33.40
C PRO A 183 40.37 14.13 -31.93
N VAL A 184 40.69 15.39 -31.62
CA VAL A 184 40.75 15.92 -30.24
C VAL A 184 39.55 16.81 -29.98
N PHE A 185 38.84 16.55 -28.89
CA PHE A 185 37.68 17.28 -28.43
C PHE A 185 37.96 17.88 -27.05
N ASN A 186 38.02 19.21 -26.99
CA ASN A 186 38.24 19.96 -25.76
C ASN A 186 37.24 21.11 -25.68
N PHE A 187 36.08 20.85 -25.11
CA PHE A 187 35.00 21.83 -25.03
C PHE A 187 34.17 21.69 -23.75
N LYS A 188 33.49 22.77 -23.42
CA LYS A 188 32.39 22.81 -22.45
C LYS A 188 31.09 23.09 -23.18
N ALA A 189 30.03 22.38 -22.81
CA ALA A 189 28.71 22.62 -23.37
C ALA A 189 27.61 22.53 -22.31
N SER A 190 26.62 23.41 -22.36
CA SER A 190 25.38 23.30 -21.59
C SER A 190 24.23 23.05 -22.55
N ILE A 191 23.46 22.01 -22.27
CA ILE A 191 22.24 21.66 -23.00
C ILE A 191 21.07 21.76 -22.02
N LYS A 192 20.00 22.46 -22.41
CA LYS A 192 18.76 22.54 -21.64
C LYS A 192 17.54 22.34 -22.54
N LYS A 193 16.51 21.70 -21.99
CA LYS A 193 15.22 21.41 -22.61
C LYS A 193 15.33 20.67 -23.93
N ALA A 194 16.36 19.83 -24.11
CA ALA A 194 16.59 19.14 -25.39
C ALA A 194 15.61 17.99 -25.58
N LYS A 195 14.62 18.17 -26.47
CA LYS A 195 13.60 17.15 -26.80
C LYS A 195 14.08 16.23 -27.92
N LEU A 196 14.77 15.14 -27.58
CA LEU A 196 15.52 14.34 -28.55
C LEU A 196 14.67 13.73 -29.69
N LYS A 197 13.41 13.35 -29.42
CA LYS A 197 12.48 12.90 -30.47
C LYS A 197 12.17 13.98 -31.49
N THR A 198 11.90 15.19 -31.03
CA THR A 198 11.54 16.31 -31.90
C THR A 198 12.74 16.75 -32.72
N LEU A 199 13.93 16.74 -32.10
CA LEU A 199 15.22 17.02 -32.73
C LEU A 199 15.70 15.91 -33.69
N LYS A 200 14.96 14.79 -33.81
CA LYS A 200 15.32 13.61 -34.62
C LYS A 200 16.61 12.91 -34.18
N LEU A 201 16.98 13.06 -32.91
CA LEU A 201 18.16 12.44 -32.30
C LEU A 201 17.82 11.13 -31.57
N TYR A 202 16.56 10.91 -31.21
CA TYR A 202 16.11 9.69 -30.53
C TYR A 202 14.68 9.30 -30.95
N LYS A 203 14.27 8.04 -30.77
CA LYS A 203 12.94 7.55 -31.18
C LYS A 203 11.84 7.92 -30.19
N ASP A 204 12.17 8.00 -28.91
CA ASP A 204 11.22 8.23 -27.81
C ASP A 204 11.32 9.62 -27.18
N SER A 205 10.26 9.99 -26.44
CA SER A 205 10.00 11.33 -25.90
C SER A 205 10.90 11.71 -24.71
N LEU A 206 12.21 11.50 -24.83
CA LEU A 206 13.20 11.87 -23.84
C LEU A 206 13.54 13.36 -23.95
N MET A 207 13.50 14.06 -22.82
CA MET A 207 14.03 15.42 -22.66
C MET A 207 15.25 15.40 -21.74
N VAL A 208 16.32 16.11 -22.14
CA VAL A 208 17.61 16.12 -21.45
C VAL A 208 18.06 17.55 -21.14
N ASP A 209 18.49 17.74 -19.89
CA ASP A 209 19.31 18.88 -19.46
C ASP A 209 20.63 18.31 -18.93
N ALA A 210 21.78 18.90 -19.33
CA ALA A 210 23.10 18.45 -18.90
C ALA A 210 24.20 19.49 -19.17
N GLU A 211 25.26 19.48 -18.36
CA GLU A 211 26.50 20.21 -18.57
C GLU A 211 27.63 19.22 -18.91
N PHE A 212 28.34 19.45 -20.00
CA PHE A 212 29.42 18.62 -20.52
C PHE A 212 30.76 19.35 -20.36
N SER A 213 31.78 18.60 -19.98
CA SER A 213 33.18 19.01 -20.02
C SER A 213 34.01 17.88 -20.61
N THR A 214 34.72 18.14 -21.69
CA THR A 214 35.45 17.12 -22.44
C THR A 214 36.93 17.47 -22.54
N ASN A 215 37.77 16.44 -22.45
CA ASN A 215 39.17 16.48 -22.86
C ASN A 215 39.54 15.07 -23.29
N PHE A 216 39.16 14.71 -24.52
CA PHE A 216 39.40 13.38 -25.06
C PHE A 216 39.87 13.41 -26.51
N SER A 217 40.58 12.36 -26.92
CA SER A 217 40.97 12.09 -28.30
C SER A 217 40.40 10.76 -28.78
N GLY A 218 39.90 10.70 -30.00
CA GLY A 218 39.35 9.49 -30.61
C GLY A 218 38.10 9.78 -31.43
N ASP A 219 37.71 8.83 -32.27
CA ASP A 219 36.51 8.93 -33.12
C ASP A 219 35.46 7.84 -32.83
N ASN A 220 35.78 6.89 -31.96
CA ASN A 220 34.88 5.82 -31.51
C ASN A 220 35.23 5.33 -30.08
N LEU A 221 34.37 4.49 -29.49
CA LEU A 221 34.56 3.98 -28.13
C LEU A 221 35.76 3.01 -27.98
N ASP A 222 36.22 2.42 -29.09
CA ASP A 222 37.36 1.48 -29.11
C ASP A 222 38.72 2.18 -29.19
N ASN A 223 38.76 3.48 -29.54
CA ASN A 223 39.99 4.26 -29.59
C ASN A 223 39.97 5.56 -28.78
N ILE A 224 38.84 5.90 -28.11
CA ILE A 224 38.77 7.05 -27.21
C ILE A 224 39.82 6.97 -26.09
N GLN A 225 40.45 8.11 -25.79
CA GLN A 225 41.39 8.31 -24.68
C GLN A 225 41.12 9.66 -24.03
N GLY A 226 41.26 9.74 -22.70
CA GLY A 226 41.02 10.96 -21.94
C GLY A 226 39.72 10.90 -21.12
N ASN A 227 39.12 12.06 -20.87
CA ASN A 227 38.03 12.21 -19.91
C ASN A 227 36.80 12.90 -20.52
N LEU A 228 35.61 12.41 -20.15
CA LEU A 228 34.32 13.03 -20.39
C LEU A 228 33.59 13.14 -19.05
N SER A 229 33.24 14.37 -18.66
CA SER A 229 32.41 14.63 -17.49
C SER A 229 31.07 15.22 -17.93
N ILE A 230 29.99 14.65 -17.44
CA ILE A 230 28.63 15.15 -17.60
C ILE A 230 28.07 15.42 -16.21
N GLN A 231 27.55 16.61 -15.97
CA GLN A 231 27.06 17.07 -14.66
C GLN A 231 25.67 17.67 -14.78
N LYS A 232 24.96 17.76 -13.64
CA LYS A 232 23.62 18.35 -13.54
C LYS A 232 22.65 17.78 -14.58
N ILE A 233 22.56 16.45 -14.60
CA ILE A 233 21.79 15.75 -15.62
C ILE A 233 20.35 15.62 -15.13
N THR A 234 19.40 16.12 -15.92
CA THR A 234 17.97 15.88 -15.71
C THR A 234 17.42 15.13 -16.91
N LEU A 235 16.88 13.93 -16.68
CA LEU A 235 16.21 13.10 -17.67
C LEU A 235 14.70 13.14 -17.40
N ASN A 236 13.91 13.56 -18.38
CA ASN A 236 12.46 13.52 -18.30
C ASN A 236 11.90 12.59 -19.37
N ASN A 237 11.24 11.52 -18.93
CA ASN A 237 10.62 10.50 -19.77
C ASN A 237 9.18 10.24 -19.32
N LYS A 238 8.52 9.22 -19.90
CA LYS A 238 7.12 8.89 -19.57
C LYS A 238 6.90 8.44 -18.12
N LYS A 239 7.91 7.88 -17.46
CA LYS A 239 7.83 7.43 -16.05
C LYS A 239 8.08 8.56 -15.06
N GLY A 240 8.78 9.63 -15.44
CA GLY A 240 8.99 10.78 -14.57
C GLY A 240 10.26 11.58 -14.88
N ILE A 241 10.64 12.41 -13.91
CA ILE A 241 11.84 13.27 -13.94
C ILE A 241 12.89 12.65 -13.02
N TYR A 242 14.07 12.36 -13.56
CA TYR A 242 15.20 11.80 -12.86
C TYR A 242 16.37 12.79 -12.85
N ASN A 243 16.88 13.06 -11.65
CA ASN A 243 18.09 13.87 -11.46
C ASN A 243 19.28 12.94 -11.16
N ILE A 244 20.39 13.18 -11.86
CA ILE A 244 21.66 12.47 -11.74
C ILE A 244 22.75 13.55 -11.60
N ASP A 245 23.59 13.43 -10.57
CA ASP A 245 24.54 14.48 -10.22
C ASP A 245 25.68 14.52 -11.25
N SER A 246 26.28 13.35 -11.52
CA SER A 246 27.34 13.26 -12.54
C SER A 246 27.54 11.88 -13.17
N VAL A 247 28.08 11.91 -14.39
CA VAL A 247 28.65 10.75 -15.09
C VAL A 247 30.08 11.12 -15.50
N GLN A 248 31.05 10.33 -15.04
CA GLN A 248 32.46 10.50 -15.37
C GLN A 248 32.93 9.28 -16.13
N LEU A 249 33.41 9.49 -17.36
CA LEU A 249 34.04 8.48 -18.20
C LEU A 249 35.52 8.79 -18.32
N THR A 250 36.35 7.79 -18.04
CA THR A 250 37.82 7.85 -18.19
C THR A 250 38.27 6.68 -19.04
N ALA A 251 39.01 6.98 -20.11
CA ALA A 251 39.57 5.99 -21.02
C ALA A 251 41.10 6.14 -21.08
N ASN A 252 41.83 5.06 -20.78
CA ASN A 252 43.29 5.03 -20.74
C ASN A 252 43.83 3.80 -21.49
N GLY A 253 45.08 3.89 -21.96
CA GLY A 253 45.78 2.78 -22.61
C GLY A 253 45.32 2.48 -24.05
N LEU A 254 46.00 1.51 -24.67
CA LEU A 254 45.70 0.95 -26.00
C LEU A 254 45.95 -0.56 -25.99
N GLY A 255 45.31 -1.29 -26.90
CA GLY A 255 45.48 -2.74 -27.02
C GLY A 255 45.07 -3.47 -25.74
N ILE A 256 45.96 -4.30 -25.20
CA ILE A 256 45.70 -5.13 -24.02
C ILE A 256 45.67 -4.35 -22.70
N ASP A 257 46.36 -3.19 -22.63
CA ASP A 257 46.38 -2.33 -21.45
C ASP A 257 45.23 -1.31 -21.43
N ARG A 258 44.30 -1.41 -22.39
CA ARG A 258 43.17 -0.49 -22.49
C ARG A 258 42.21 -0.68 -21.33
N SER A 259 41.78 0.43 -20.74
CA SER A 259 40.78 0.46 -19.68
C SER A 259 39.78 1.59 -19.92
N LEU A 260 38.49 1.28 -19.83
CA LEU A 260 37.41 2.25 -19.83
C LEU A 260 36.66 2.13 -18.52
N THR A 261 36.54 3.23 -17.78
CA THR A 261 35.84 3.31 -16.50
C THR A 261 34.76 4.37 -16.57
N ILE A 262 33.56 4.04 -16.10
CA ILE A 262 32.44 4.94 -15.91
C ILE A 262 32.08 4.96 -14.42
N LYS A 263 32.01 6.14 -13.83
CA LYS A 263 31.50 6.35 -12.46
C LYS A 263 30.30 7.28 -12.51
N SER A 264 29.20 6.88 -11.87
CA SER A 264 27.99 7.71 -11.79
C SER A 264 27.10 7.32 -10.61
N ASP A 265 26.05 8.11 -10.37
CA ASP A 265 25.04 7.79 -9.35
C ASP A 265 24.08 6.67 -9.79
N ILE A 266 24.08 6.34 -11.09
CA ILE A 266 23.24 5.29 -11.68
C ILE A 266 23.97 3.95 -11.64
N PHE A 267 25.22 3.91 -12.09
CA PHE A 267 26.08 2.73 -12.10
C PHE A 267 27.57 3.09 -12.10
N ASP A 268 28.39 2.16 -11.61
CA ASP A 268 29.82 2.13 -11.85
C ASP A 268 30.14 0.97 -12.80
N ALA A 269 30.89 1.22 -13.86
CA ALA A 269 31.28 0.20 -14.82
C ALA A 269 32.77 0.32 -15.15
N SER A 270 33.44 -0.82 -15.35
CA SER A 270 34.80 -0.85 -15.85
C SER A 270 34.99 -2.02 -16.79
N ILE A 271 35.69 -1.81 -17.90
CA ILE A 271 36.17 -2.85 -18.80
C ILE A 271 37.67 -2.65 -19.01
N LYS A 272 38.45 -3.73 -18.90
CA LYS A 272 39.91 -3.72 -19.02
C LYS A 272 40.37 -4.88 -19.89
N GLY A 273 41.21 -4.59 -20.87
CA GLY A 273 41.76 -5.60 -21.79
C GLY A 273 41.65 -5.18 -23.25
N GLN A 274 41.81 -6.15 -24.14
CA GLN A 274 41.62 -5.98 -25.58
C GLN A 274 40.17 -6.28 -25.95
N TYR A 275 39.40 -5.26 -26.32
CA TYR A 275 38.01 -5.42 -26.70
C TYR A 275 37.61 -4.54 -27.89
N ASP A 276 36.53 -4.94 -28.55
CA ASP A 276 35.85 -4.18 -29.61
C ASP A 276 34.36 -4.14 -29.25
N LEU A 277 33.90 -2.97 -28.78
CA LEU A 277 32.52 -2.75 -28.32
C LEU A 277 31.52 -2.74 -29.47
N ASN A 278 31.97 -2.46 -30.69
CA ASN A 278 31.11 -2.49 -31.88
C ASN A 278 30.73 -3.91 -32.27
N THR A 279 31.61 -4.89 -32.02
CA THR A 279 31.40 -6.30 -32.37
C THR A 279 31.08 -7.21 -31.18
N ILE A 280 30.98 -6.68 -29.97
CA ILE A 280 30.73 -7.45 -28.74
C ILE A 280 29.45 -8.32 -28.84
N VAL A 281 28.38 -7.81 -29.46
CA VAL A 281 27.14 -8.58 -29.70
C VAL A 281 27.35 -9.72 -30.68
N SER A 282 28.07 -9.49 -31.77
CA SER A 282 28.42 -10.54 -32.74
C SER A 282 29.32 -11.61 -32.12
N TYR A 283 30.19 -11.22 -31.19
CA TYR A 283 31.00 -12.16 -30.43
C TYR A 283 30.15 -13.08 -29.54
N TYR A 284 29.22 -12.57 -28.72
CA TYR A 284 28.32 -13.43 -27.93
C TYR A 284 27.48 -14.36 -28.80
N LYS A 285 27.04 -13.90 -29.97
CA LYS A 285 26.39 -14.76 -30.98
C LYS A 285 27.32 -15.88 -31.47
N ALA A 286 28.60 -15.60 -31.65
CA ALA A 286 29.59 -16.60 -32.03
C ALA A 286 29.84 -17.63 -30.93
N ILE A 287 29.95 -17.19 -29.66
CA ILE A 287 30.03 -18.12 -28.51
C ILE A 287 28.78 -19.00 -28.44
N ALA A 288 27.59 -18.40 -28.56
CA ALA A 288 26.35 -19.17 -28.58
C ALA A 288 26.36 -20.21 -29.70
N LYS A 289 26.91 -19.88 -30.88
CA LYS A 289 27.07 -20.80 -32.00
C LYS A 289 28.11 -21.91 -31.76
N THR A 290 29.09 -21.71 -30.87
CA THR A 290 30.01 -22.78 -30.45
C THR A 290 29.25 -23.91 -29.74
N TYR A 291 28.25 -23.57 -28.92
CA TYR A 291 27.46 -24.56 -28.18
C TYR A 291 26.14 -24.93 -28.86
N VAL A 292 25.66 -24.08 -29.77
CA VAL A 292 24.47 -24.29 -30.63
C VAL A 292 24.84 -24.07 -32.10
N PRO A 293 25.59 -24.99 -32.74
CA PRO A 293 25.97 -24.87 -34.16
C PRO A 293 24.80 -24.63 -35.12
N SER A 294 23.60 -25.13 -34.78
CA SER A 294 22.36 -24.95 -35.53
C SER A 294 21.81 -23.51 -35.50
N LEU A 295 22.31 -22.65 -34.61
CA LEU A 295 21.86 -21.27 -34.44
C LEU A 295 22.12 -20.45 -35.71
N LYS A 296 21.02 -20.09 -36.40
CA LYS A 296 21.03 -19.14 -37.53
C LYS A 296 21.11 -17.73 -36.99
N THR A 297 22.29 -17.11 -37.09
CA THR A 297 22.48 -15.72 -36.70
C THR A 297 23.55 -15.06 -37.57
N ASP A 298 23.32 -13.79 -37.89
CA ASP A 298 24.29 -12.97 -38.61
C ASP A 298 25.40 -12.55 -37.64
N ILE A 299 26.59 -13.08 -37.89
CA ILE A 299 27.81 -12.79 -37.13
C ILE A 299 28.69 -11.92 -38.02
N VAL A 300 28.86 -10.67 -37.62
CA VAL A 300 29.88 -9.80 -38.22
C VAL A 300 31.24 -10.28 -37.74
N ASN A 301 32.25 -10.20 -38.62
CA ASN A 301 33.61 -10.58 -38.27
C ASN A 301 34.10 -9.76 -37.06
N TYR A 302 34.47 -10.45 -35.98
CA TYR A 302 34.90 -9.85 -34.72
C TYR A 302 36.39 -10.08 -34.51
N LYS A 303 37.06 -9.11 -33.87
CA LYS A 303 38.48 -9.20 -33.53
C LYS A 303 38.67 -10.00 -32.24
N THR A 304 39.93 -10.28 -31.87
CA THR A 304 40.25 -10.88 -30.56
C THR A 304 39.66 -10.06 -29.41
N GLN A 305 38.93 -10.74 -28.51
CA GLN A 305 38.28 -10.17 -27.33
C GLN A 305 38.86 -10.85 -26.08
N ILE A 306 39.69 -10.14 -25.31
CA ILE A 306 40.30 -10.60 -24.06
C ILE A 306 40.14 -9.49 -23.04
N PHE A 307 39.12 -9.56 -22.20
CA PHE A 307 38.83 -8.49 -21.25
C PHE A 307 38.10 -8.97 -20.00
N ASP A 308 38.33 -8.24 -18.92
CA ASP A 308 37.56 -8.31 -17.68
C ASP A 308 36.59 -7.13 -17.64
N PHE A 309 35.40 -7.35 -17.09
CA PHE A 309 34.45 -6.28 -16.82
C PHE A 309 33.80 -6.40 -15.44
N ASN A 310 33.42 -5.25 -14.91
CA ASN A 310 32.67 -5.11 -13.66
C ASN A 310 31.59 -4.06 -13.88
N LEU A 311 30.36 -4.37 -13.50
CA LEU A 311 29.20 -3.48 -13.54
C LEU A 311 28.48 -3.54 -12.20
N LYS A 312 28.44 -2.40 -11.50
CA LYS A 312 27.66 -2.19 -10.28
C LYS A 312 26.54 -1.19 -10.56
N ILE A 313 25.31 -1.67 -10.61
CA ILE A 313 24.11 -0.84 -10.76
C ILE A 313 23.68 -0.35 -9.38
N LYS A 314 23.62 0.97 -9.22
CA LYS A 314 23.17 1.66 -8.00
C LYS A 314 21.68 2.01 -8.09
N ARG A 315 21.26 2.61 -9.20
CA ARG A 315 19.88 3.06 -9.47
C ARG A 315 19.52 2.82 -10.93
N PHE A 316 18.67 1.84 -11.22
CA PHE A 316 18.38 1.45 -12.61
C PHE A 316 17.29 2.31 -13.27
N GLU A 317 16.40 2.89 -12.46
CA GLU A 317 15.18 3.58 -12.90
C GLU A 317 15.42 4.68 -13.96
N PRO A 318 16.46 5.53 -13.86
CA PRO A 318 16.70 6.59 -14.84
C PRO A 318 16.99 6.07 -16.25
N ILE A 319 17.51 4.85 -16.38
CA ILE A 319 17.93 4.24 -17.64
C ILE A 319 17.09 3.01 -18.04
N ALA A 320 16.21 2.53 -17.16
CA ALA A 320 15.42 1.32 -17.37
C ALA A 320 14.63 1.35 -18.68
N GLU A 321 13.93 2.46 -18.96
CA GLU A 321 13.12 2.64 -20.16
C GLU A 321 13.97 2.71 -21.45
N LEU A 322 15.25 3.10 -21.34
CA LEU A 322 16.18 3.19 -22.47
C LEU A 322 16.75 1.82 -22.86
N LEU A 323 16.81 0.89 -21.90
CA LEU A 323 17.42 -0.42 -22.08
C LEU A 323 16.38 -1.52 -22.28
N VAL A 324 15.49 -1.74 -21.31
CA VAL A 324 14.49 -2.82 -21.31
C VAL A 324 13.20 -2.32 -20.66
N PRO A 325 12.21 -1.85 -21.44
CA PRO A 325 10.93 -1.40 -20.90
C PRO A 325 10.23 -2.50 -20.07
N GLY A 326 9.79 -2.13 -18.86
CA GLY A 326 9.12 -3.04 -17.92
C GLY A 326 10.05 -3.88 -17.05
N LEU A 327 11.38 -3.75 -17.20
CA LEU A 327 12.36 -4.28 -16.25
C LEU A 327 12.63 -3.24 -15.16
N GLU A 328 12.53 -3.67 -13.92
CA GLU A 328 12.87 -2.89 -12.73
C GLU A 328 13.86 -3.69 -11.90
N LEU A 329 14.91 -3.01 -11.44
CA LEU A 329 15.95 -3.59 -10.59
C LEU A 329 16.05 -2.70 -9.36
N ASP A 330 15.86 -3.27 -8.18
CA ASP A 330 16.10 -2.51 -6.94
C ASP A 330 17.61 -2.27 -6.79
N GLU A 331 17.95 -1.34 -5.90
CA GLU A 331 19.33 -0.97 -5.60
C GLU A 331 20.19 -2.23 -5.32
N GLN A 332 21.39 -2.28 -5.93
CA GLN A 332 22.43 -3.32 -5.80
C GLN A 332 22.29 -4.53 -6.73
N ALA A 333 22.59 -4.31 -8.03
CA ALA A 333 23.01 -5.39 -8.93
C ALA A 333 24.51 -5.30 -9.21
N ILE A 334 25.23 -6.41 -9.10
CA ILE A 334 26.67 -6.52 -9.38
C ILE A 334 26.86 -7.63 -10.40
N LEU A 335 27.54 -7.34 -11.50
CA LEU A 335 27.91 -8.29 -12.54
C LEU A 335 29.42 -8.18 -12.77
N VAL A 336 30.13 -9.29 -12.63
CA VAL A 336 31.58 -9.39 -12.86
C VAL A 336 31.82 -10.53 -13.81
N GLY A 337 32.64 -10.30 -14.83
CA GLY A 337 32.99 -11.38 -15.75
C GLY A 337 34.31 -11.16 -16.45
N SER A 338 34.79 -12.26 -17.04
CA SER A 338 36.05 -12.35 -17.77
C SER A 338 35.81 -13.12 -19.05
N PHE A 339 36.39 -12.63 -20.15
CA PHE A 339 36.27 -13.24 -21.48
C PHE A 339 37.64 -13.41 -22.14
N ASP A 340 37.84 -14.56 -22.79
CA ASP A 340 38.98 -14.85 -23.66
C ASP A 340 38.51 -15.61 -24.90
N SER A 341 38.41 -14.90 -26.02
CA SER A 341 37.98 -15.43 -27.32
C SER A 341 38.95 -16.46 -27.91
N ARG A 342 40.22 -16.52 -27.48
CA ARG A 342 41.19 -17.50 -28.00
C ARG A 342 40.96 -18.88 -27.41
N ASN A 343 40.50 -18.91 -26.16
CA ASN A 343 40.32 -20.10 -25.35
C ASN A 343 38.84 -20.52 -25.23
N ASN A 344 37.92 -19.82 -25.89
CA ASN A 344 36.46 -19.97 -25.74
C ASN A 344 36.01 -19.91 -24.26
N LYS A 345 36.70 -19.09 -23.45
CA LYS A 345 36.39 -18.91 -22.03
C LYS A 345 35.55 -17.66 -21.82
N ALA A 346 34.46 -17.81 -21.11
CA ALA A 346 33.55 -16.78 -20.66
C ALA A 346 33.14 -17.15 -19.24
N THR A 347 33.13 -16.15 -18.35
CA THR A 347 32.63 -16.28 -16.99
C THR A 347 31.79 -15.07 -16.66
N LEU A 348 30.69 -15.29 -15.95
CA LEU A 348 29.81 -14.23 -15.46
C LEU A 348 29.29 -14.63 -14.08
N ASN A 349 29.66 -13.82 -13.09
CA ASN A 349 29.13 -13.89 -11.74
C ASN A 349 28.25 -12.67 -11.50
N GLY A 350 27.03 -12.91 -11.04
CA GLY A 350 26.03 -11.87 -10.84
C GLY A 350 25.30 -12.02 -9.51
N PHE A 351 25.03 -10.89 -8.87
CA PHE A 351 24.08 -10.80 -7.76
C PHE A 351 23.10 -9.68 -8.04
N ILE A 352 21.81 -9.95 -7.89
CA ILE A 352 20.73 -8.98 -8.06
C ILE A 352 19.80 -9.10 -6.86
N ASN A 353 19.72 -8.06 -6.03
CA ASN A 353 18.90 -8.07 -4.82
C ASN A 353 17.41 -8.28 -5.12
N LYS A 354 16.85 -7.56 -6.09
CA LYS A 354 15.47 -7.79 -6.54
C LYS A 354 15.31 -7.37 -8.00
N LEU A 355 14.61 -8.20 -8.75
CA LEU A 355 14.26 -7.98 -10.15
C LEU A 355 12.76 -8.09 -10.29
N THR A 356 12.15 -7.08 -10.87
CA THR A 356 10.73 -7.08 -11.22
C THR A 356 10.57 -7.01 -12.73
N TYR A 357 9.79 -7.92 -13.30
CA TYR A 357 9.49 -7.92 -14.72
C TYR A 357 8.05 -8.39 -14.96
N LYS A 358 7.21 -7.51 -15.51
CA LYS A 358 5.79 -7.80 -15.84
C LYS A 358 4.98 -8.42 -14.69
N GLY A 359 5.21 -7.96 -13.46
CA GLY A 359 4.50 -8.44 -12.26
C GLY A 359 5.13 -9.65 -11.58
N ILE A 360 6.18 -10.26 -12.15
CA ILE A 360 6.98 -11.29 -11.49
C ILE A 360 8.09 -10.60 -10.72
N ILE A 361 8.23 -10.91 -9.44
CA ILE A 361 9.27 -10.35 -8.56
C ILE A 361 10.20 -11.49 -8.13
N ALA A 362 11.49 -11.38 -8.42
CA ALA A 362 12.50 -12.36 -8.03
C ALA A 362 13.51 -11.69 -7.10
N ASN A 363 13.73 -12.30 -5.93
CA ASN A 363 14.56 -11.77 -4.85
C ASN A 363 15.86 -12.58 -4.72
N ASN A 364 16.96 -11.89 -4.41
CA ASN A 364 18.30 -12.42 -4.18
C ASN A 364 18.74 -13.38 -5.28
N ILE A 365 18.77 -12.88 -6.52
CA ILE A 365 19.18 -13.67 -7.67
C ILE A 365 20.70 -13.76 -7.67
N ILE A 366 21.23 -14.99 -7.73
CA ILE A 366 22.64 -15.25 -7.98
C ILE A 366 22.75 -15.90 -9.35
N ILE A 367 23.70 -15.43 -10.15
CA ILE A 367 24.03 -15.95 -11.48
C ILE A 367 25.49 -16.40 -11.42
N ASP A 368 25.75 -17.66 -11.74
CA ASP A 368 27.09 -18.20 -11.92
C ASP A 368 27.15 -18.90 -13.27
N GLU A 369 27.85 -18.30 -14.22
CA GLU A 369 28.04 -18.81 -15.57
C GLU A 369 29.53 -19.00 -15.87
N ASN A 370 29.83 -20.14 -16.48
CA ASN A 370 31.18 -20.50 -16.89
C ASN A 370 31.14 -21.37 -18.14
N THR A 371 32.08 -21.13 -19.06
CA THR A 371 32.27 -21.95 -20.25
C THR A 371 33.53 -22.79 -20.22
N THR A 372 33.44 -23.94 -20.89
CA THR A 372 34.59 -24.74 -21.31
C THR A 372 34.65 -24.82 -22.83
N ASP A 373 35.67 -25.48 -23.38
CA ASP A 373 35.78 -25.80 -24.80
C ASP A 373 34.60 -26.62 -25.34
N LYS A 374 33.84 -27.31 -24.47
CA LYS A 374 32.78 -28.26 -24.85
C LYS A 374 31.37 -27.88 -24.40
N GLN A 375 31.22 -27.06 -23.37
CA GLN A 375 29.90 -26.72 -22.82
C GLN A 375 29.88 -25.35 -22.15
N LEU A 376 28.72 -24.71 -22.15
CA LEU A 376 28.38 -23.58 -21.28
C LEU A 376 27.55 -24.10 -20.12
N GLN A 377 27.91 -23.72 -18.89
CA GLN A 377 27.15 -24.02 -17.68
C GLN A 377 26.68 -22.71 -17.04
N ALA A 378 25.41 -22.66 -16.64
CA ALA A 378 24.87 -21.53 -15.90
C ALA A 378 23.96 -22.02 -14.76
N ILE A 379 24.27 -21.58 -13.55
CA ILE A 379 23.47 -21.80 -12.35
C ILE A 379 22.83 -20.45 -12.00
N ILE A 380 21.50 -20.43 -11.95
CA ILE A 380 20.73 -19.25 -11.53
C ILE A 380 19.94 -19.65 -10.31
N THR A 381 20.17 -18.98 -9.18
CA THR A 381 19.38 -19.18 -7.96
C THR A 381 18.60 -17.93 -7.61
N ALA A 382 17.46 -18.10 -6.94
CA ALA A 382 16.71 -17.00 -6.33
C ALA A 382 16.06 -17.50 -5.04
N ASP A 383 16.13 -16.71 -3.97
CA ASP A 383 15.54 -17.09 -2.68
C ASP A 383 14.02 -17.15 -2.76
N ARG A 384 13.42 -16.25 -3.54
CA ARG A 384 11.97 -16.17 -3.68
C ARG A 384 11.56 -15.53 -5.01
N VAL A 385 10.64 -16.17 -5.72
CA VAL A 385 9.98 -15.66 -6.91
C VAL A 385 8.48 -15.54 -6.66
N ASP A 386 7.96 -14.32 -6.59
CA ASP A 386 6.54 -14.01 -6.50
C ASP A 386 5.95 -13.92 -7.91
N LEU A 387 4.92 -14.75 -8.18
CA LEU A 387 4.18 -14.75 -9.45
C LEU A 387 2.94 -13.84 -9.38
N ASN A 388 2.37 -13.67 -8.18
CA ASN A 388 1.32 -12.73 -7.81
C ASN A 388 1.24 -12.59 -6.28
N ASP A 389 0.33 -11.75 -5.77
CA ASP A 389 0.14 -11.46 -4.33
C ASP A 389 -0.09 -12.69 -3.45
N SER A 390 -0.52 -13.81 -4.03
CA SER A 390 -0.87 -15.04 -3.31
C SER A 390 0.02 -16.24 -3.62
N LEU A 391 0.82 -16.16 -4.68
CA LEU A 391 1.60 -17.27 -5.21
C LEU A 391 3.07 -16.89 -5.31
N PHE A 392 3.89 -17.59 -4.53
CA PHE A 392 5.33 -17.43 -4.55
C PHE A 392 6.02 -18.79 -4.48
N ILE A 393 7.24 -18.83 -4.98
CA ILE A 393 8.11 -20.00 -5.01
C ILE A 393 9.37 -19.63 -4.26
N LYS A 394 9.80 -20.47 -3.32
CA LYS A 394 11.05 -20.28 -2.58
C LYS A 394 12.16 -21.14 -3.16
N ASN A 395 13.41 -20.70 -2.97
CA ASN A 395 14.63 -21.44 -3.26
C ASN A 395 14.63 -22.02 -4.67
N VAL A 396 14.50 -21.14 -5.65
CA VAL A 396 14.59 -21.50 -7.06
C VAL A 396 16.06 -21.77 -7.38
N ASN A 397 16.34 -22.94 -7.96
CA ASN A 397 17.64 -23.29 -8.50
C ASN A 397 17.46 -23.80 -9.93
N LEU A 398 18.09 -23.11 -10.88
CA LEU A 398 18.07 -23.42 -12.29
C LEU A 398 19.49 -23.78 -12.72
N THR A 399 19.74 -25.05 -12.97
CA THR A 399 21.03 -25.52 -13.50
C THR A 399 20.88 -25.78 -14.99
N ASN A 400 21.72 -25.14 -15.79
CA ASN A 400 21.67 -25.16 -17.25
C ASN A 400 23.01 -25.65 -17.80
N VAL A 401 22.97 -26.62 -18.71
CA VAL A 401 24.16 -27.09 -19.44
C VAL A 401 23.86 -27.10 -20.94
N LEU A 402 24.52 -26.22 -21.67
CA LEU A 402 24.38 -26.07 -23.12
C LEU A 402 25.58 -26.69 -23.84
N ARG A 403 25.33 -27.70 -24.69
CA ARG A 403 26.36 -28.31 -25.55
C ARG A 403 25.71 -28.89 -26.81
N ASN A 404 26.41 -28.89 -27.94
CA ASN A 404 26.02 -29.61 -29.16
C ASN A 404 24.52 -29.50 -29.51
N ASP A 405 24.00 -28.28 -29.64
CA ASP A 405 22.59 -28.01 -29.97
C ASP A 405 21.58 -28.52 -28.91
N SER A 406 22.03 -28.83 -27.70
CA SER A 406 21.19 -29.32 -26.59
C SER A 406 21.41 -28.51 -25.32
N LEU A 407 20.32 -28.00 -24.74
CA LEU A 407 20.27 -27.39 -23.42
C LEU A 407 19.62 -28.38 -22.44
N SER A 408 20.41 -28.94 -21.54
CA SER A 408 19.89 -29.66 -20.37
C SER A 408 19.54 -28.64 -19.29
N LEU A 409 18.29 -28.66 -18.85
CA LEU A 409 17.73 -27.79 -17.82
C LEU A 409 17.36 -28.66 -16.60
N ASN A 410 17.79 -28.27 -15.42
CA ASN A 410 17.25 -28.80 -14.17
C ASN A 410 16.65 -27.64 -13.38
N VAL A 411 15.37 -27.75 -13.05
CA VAL A 411 14.62 -26.77 -12.26
C VAL A 411 14.27 -27.39 -10.93
N LYS A 412 14.89 -26.88 -9.86
CA LYS A 412 14.57 -27.25 -8.48
C LYS A 412 13.89 -26.10 -7.77
N LEU A 413 12.73 -26.37 -7.20
CA LEU A 413 11.94 -25.41 -6.44
C LEU A 413 11.68 -25.98 -5.05
N SER A 414 11.72 -25.11 -4.02
CA SER A 414 11.44 -25.37 -2.59
C SER A 414 12.49 -26.17 -1.80
N ASN A 415 12.34 -26.16 -0.46
CA ASN A 415 13.15 -26.98 0.44
C ASN A 415 12.60 -28.40 0.59
N ALA A 416 13.44 -29.34 1.04
CA ALA A 416 13.08 -30.74 1.25
C ALA A 416 11.88 -30.99 2.19
N ASP A 417 11.53 -30.00 3.03
CA ASP A 417 10.41 -30.08 3.99
C ASP A 417 9.15 -29.32 3.54
N ASP A 418 9.19 -28.63 2.40
CA ASP A 418 8.04 -27.85 1.93
C ASP A 418 6.95 -28.77 1.33
N ALA A 419 5.68 -28.37 1.52
CA ALA A 419 4.52 -29.12 1.05
C ALA A 419 4.42 -29.20 -0.49
N ASN A 420 5.08 -28.31 -1.21
CA ASN A 420 5.13 -28.30 -2.67
C ASN A 420 6.58 -28.22 -3.13
N GLN A 421 7.03 -29.22 -3.88
CA GLN A 421 8.40 -29.34 -4.38
C GLN A 421 8.40 -29.68 -5.87
N LEU A 422 9.40 -29.19 -6.61
CA LEU A 422 9.58 -29.52 -8.02
C LEU A 422 11.04 -29.85 -8.26
N ASP A 423 11.32 -31.03 -8.83
CA ASP A 423 12.61 -31.36 -9.45
C ASP A 423 12.33 -31.78 -10.89
N LEU A 424 12.37 -30.81 -11.79
CA LEU A 424 12.02 -30.98 -13.20
C LEU A 424 13.28 -30.99 -14.05
N ASN A 425 13.45 -32.08 -14.79
CA ASN A 425 14.50 -32.22 -15.78
C ASN A 425 13.93 -31.93 -17.18
N GLY A 426 14.51 -30.96 -17.86
CA GLY A 426 14.17 -30.56 -19.22
C GLY A 426 15.34 -30.76 -20.18
N LEU A 427 15.02 -31.02 -21.44
CA LEU A 427 15.98 -31.03 -22.53
C LEU A 427 15.40 -30.19 -23.67
N VAL A 428 16.12 -29.15 -24.08
CA VAL A 428 15.78 -28.35 -25.26
C VAL A 428 16.78 -28.68 -26.35
N GLU A 429 16.29 -29.23 -27.46
CA GLU A 429 17.10 -29.58 -28.64
C GLU A 429 16.83 -28.53 -29.72
N PHE A 430 17.88 -27.81 -30.14
CA PHE A 430 17.82 -26.77 -31.16
C PHE A 430 17.98 -27.39 -32.55
N ALA A 431 17.09 -27.04 -33.48
CA ALA A 431 17.17 -27.48 -34.87
C ALA A 431 17.54 -26.34 -35.82
N SER A 432 18.11 -26.70 -36.97
CA SER A 432 18.54 -25.76 -38.01
C SER A 432 17.42 -24.92 -38.64
N ASP A 433 16.16 -25.27 -38.40
CA ASP A 433 14.97 -24.58 -38.91
C ASP A 433 14.35 -23.59 -37.91
N THR A 434 15.08 -23.22 -36.85
CA THR A 434 14.66 -22.34 -35.75
C THR A 434 13.60 -22.91 -34.80
N THR A 435 13.21 -24.18 -34.97
CA THR A 435 12.34 -24.86 -34.01
C THR A 435 13.17 -25.38 -32.83
N ALA A 436 12.74 -25.06 -31.61
CA ALA A 436 13.25 -25.68 -30.39
C ALA A 436 12.31 -26.82 -30.01
N LYS A 437 12.85 -28.03 -29.88
CA LYS A 437 12.11 -29.19 -29.35
C LYS A 437 12.34 -29.26 -27.87
N ILE A 438 11.32 -28.95 -27.08
CA ILE A 438 11.40 -29.04 -25.63
C ILE A 438 10.93 -30.42 -25.22
N SER A 439 11.66 -31.05 -24.32
CA SER A 439 11.28 -32.30 -23.71
C SER A 439 11.33 -32.18 -22.21
N ILE A 440 10.27 -32.60 -21.53
CA ILE A 440 10.32 -32.80 -20.08
C ILE A 440 10.68 -34.27 -19.87
N LEU A 441 11.82 -34.51 -19.24
CA LEU A 441 12.30 -35.84 -18.90
C LEU A 441 11.56 -36.36 -17.66
N PRO A 442 11.59 -37.67 -17.39
CA PRO A 442 11.01 -38.23 -16.18
C PRO A 442 11.44 -37.45 -14.94
N SER A 443 10.45 -36.97 -14.18
CA SER A 443 10.65 -35.98 -13.12
C SER A 443 9.71 -36.25 -11.96
N ASN A 444 10.16 -35.97 -10.74
CA ASN A 444 9.38 -36.11 -9.53
C ASN A 444 9.00 -34.72 -9.01
N LEU A 445 7.80 -34.62 -8.47
CA LEU A 445 7.30 -33.39 -7.87
C LEU A 445 6.41 -33.74 -6.69
N LYS A 446 6.37 -32.88 -5.69
CA LYS A 446 5.51 -33.04 -4.52
C LYS A 446 4.46 -31.95 -4.56
N ILE A 447 3.17 -32.30 -4.53
CA ILE A 447 2.06 -31.33 -4.49
C ILE A 447 1.21 -31.64 -3.26
N ASN A 448 1.02 -30.67 -2.38
CA ASN A 448 0.31 -30.83 -1.10
C ASN A 448 0.81 -32.01 -0.26
N SER A 449 2.13 -32.22 -0.22
CA SER A 449 2.82 -33.36 0.42
C SER A 449 2.57 -34.73 -0.20
N GLU A 450 1.95 -34.80 -1.39
CA GLU A 450 1.77 -36.03 -2.16
C GLU A 450 2.81 -36.13 -3.28
N ASP A 451 3.39 -37.31 -3.50
CA ASP A 451 4.43 -37.53 -4.50
C ASP A 451 3.83 -37.80 -5.89
N TRP A 452 4.03 -36.89 -6.82
CA TRP A 452 3.62 -36.99 -8.21
C TRP A 452 4.82 -37.22 -9.13
N SER A 453 4.59 -37.92 -10.24
CA SER A 453 5.64 -38.26 -11.19
C SER A 453 5.19 -37.98 -12.62
N ILE A 454 6.13 -37.52 -13.44
CA ILE A 454 6.06 -37.57 -14.89
C ILE A 454 6.87 -38.79 -15.29
N GLN A 455 6.21 -39.84 -15.76
CA GLN A 455 6.85 -41.15 -15.98
C GLN A 455 7.53 -41.26 -17.35
N GLU A 456 7.04 -40.52 -18.34
CA GLU A 456 7.52 -40.57 -19.72
C GLU A 456 8.11 -39.23 -20.17
N LYS A 457 8.93 -39.28 -21.24
CA LYS A 457 9.43 -38.07 -21.90
C LYS A 457 8.26 -37.33 -22.56
N VAL A 458 7.85 -36.21 -21.98
CA VAL A 458 6.90 -35.28 -22.61
C VAL A 458 7.61 -34.57 -23.74
N ARG A 459 6.97 -34.44 -24.90
CA ARG A 459 7.50 -33.65 -26.03
C ARG A 459 6.62 -32.42 -26.25
N ILE A 460 7.24 -31.26 -26.25
CA ILE A 460 6.60 -29.97 -26.53
C ILE A 460 7.30 -29.36 -27.75
N ASN A 461 6.61 -29.30 -28.88
CA ASN A 461 7.13 -28.76 -30.12
C ASN A 461 6.53 -27.38 -30.41
N PHE A 462 7.38 -26.41 -30.74
CA PHE A 462 6.94 -25.09 -31.19
C PHE A 462 7.16 -24.98 -32.70
N ASN A 463 6.09 -24.86 -33.47
CA ASN A 463 6.16 -24.76 -34.93
C ASN A 463 5.15 -23.75 -35.48
N ASN A 464 5.62 -22.70 -36.18
CA ASN A 464 4.78 -21.71 -36.86
C ASN A 464 3.66 -21.09 -35.99
N GLY A 465 3.95 -20.83 -34.70
CA GLY A 465 2.98 -20.30 -33.74
C GLY A 465 2.00 -21.33 -33.16
N LYS A 466 2.20 -22.63 -33.44
CA LYS A 466 1.53 -23.76 -32.79
C LYS A 466 2.42 -24.36 -31.71
N THR A 467 1.83 -24.75 -30.58
CA THR A 467 2.48 -25.51 -29.51
C THR A 467 1.84 -26.89 -29.44
N GLU A 468 2.58 -27.91 -29.82
CA GLU A 468 2.12 -29.30 -29.77
C GLU A 468 2.67 -29.96 -28.49
N ILE A 469 1.78 -30.54 -27.68
CA ILE A 469 2.09 -31.24 -26.42
C ILE A 469 1.75 -32.71 -26.62
N ASN A 470 2.74 -33.57 -26.41
CA ASN A 470 2.59 -35.01 -26.55
C ASN A 470 3.11 -35.74 -25.30
N ASN A 471 2.33 -36.69 -24.82
CA ASN A 471 2.59 -37.57 -23.69
C ASN A 471 2.77 -36.84 -22.35
N PHE A 472 2.09 -35.70 -22.13
CA PHE A 472 2.10 -35.11 -20.79
C PHE A 472 1.18 -35.92 -19.89
N SER A 473 1.78 -36.66 -18.96
CA SER A 473 1.08 -37.52 -18.03
C SER A 473 1.65 -37.31 -16.63
N LEU A 474 0.82 -36.76 -15.74
CA LEU A 474 1.15 -36.52 -14.35
C LEU A 474 0.38 -37.53 -13.48
N SER A 475 1.10 -38.39 -12.76
CA SER A 475 0.51 -39.48 -11.99
C SER A 475 0.95 -39.51 -10.53
N ASN A 476 0.03 -39.90 -9.65
CA ASN A 476 0.26 -40.19 -8.23
C ASN A 476 -0.51 -41.46 -7.88
N ASN A 477 0.18 -42.59 -7.69
CA ASN A 477 -0.45 -43.89 -7.44
C ASN A 477 -1.53 -44.24 -8.48
N HIS A 478 -2.81 -44.10 -8.13
CA HIS A 478 -3.98 -44.36 -8.99
C HIS A 478 -4.59 -43.09 -9.61
N GLN A 479 -4.04 -41.91 -9.33
CA GLN A 479 -4.48 -40.63 -9.86
C GLN A 479 -3.70 -40.30 -11.13
N LEU A 480 -4.38 -39.78 -12.14
CA LEU A 480 -3.77 -39.46 -13.43
C LEU A 480 -4.40 -38.21 -14.05
N LEU A 481 -3.52 -37.29 -14.48
CA LEU A 481 -3.84 -36.14 -15.31
C LEU A 481 -3.07 -36.25 -16.62
N LYS A 482 -3.76 -36.24 -17.76
CA LYS A 482 -3.16 -36.27 -19.10
C LYS A 482 -3.47 -34.99 -19.87
N VAL A 483 -2.50 -34.47 -20.59
CA VAL A 483 -2.66 -33.31 -21.47
C VAL A 483 -1.98 -33.60 -22.81
N ASP A 484 -2.75 -33.61 -23.89
CA ASP A 484 -2.23 -33.92 -25.23
C ASP A 484 -2.91 -33.06 -26.29
N GLY A 485 -2.19 -32.63 -27.32
CA GLY A 485 -2.77 -31.94 -28.47
C GLY A 485 -2.02 -30.69 -28.91
N ILE A 486 -2.70 -29.80 -29.61
CA ILE A 486 -2.13 -28.62 -30.27
C ILE A 486 -2.82 -27.35 -29.77
N LEU A 487 -2.02 -26.38 -29.34
CA LEU A 487 -2.45 -25.05 -28.94
C LEU A 487 -2.01 -24.03 -29.99
N SER A 488 -2.96 -23.39 -30.69
CA SER A 488 -2.65 -22.31 -31.64
C SER A 488 -3.85 -21.37 -31.86
N ASN A 489 -3.67 -20.39 -32.76
CA ASN A 489 -4.74 -19.49 -33.23
C ASN A 489 -5.69 -20.12 -34.26
N ASP A 490 -5.44 -21.38 -34.68
CA ASP A 490 -6.30 -22.15 -35.58
C ASP A 490 -7.46 -22.77 -34.78
N PRO A 491 -8.72 -22.44 -35.10
CA PRO A 491 -9.88 -22.93 -34.36
C PRO A 491 -10.14 -24.43 -34.53
N LYS A 492 -9.38 -25.15 -35.38
CA LYS A 492 -9.45 -26.60 -35.54
C LYS A 492 -8.49 -27.37 -34.64
N ASP A 493 -7.48 -26.70 -34.09
CA ASP A 493 -6.50 -27.36 -33.24
C ASP A 493 -7.15 -27.77 -31.91
N LEU A 494 -6.87 -29.01 -31.50
CA LEU A 494 -7.48 -29.67 -30.35
C LEU A 494 -6.45 -29.84 -29.23
N LEU A 495 -6.81 -29.44 -28.02
CA LEU A 495 -6.15 -29.82 -26.79
C LEU A 495 -7.08 -30.72 -25.97
N VAL A 496 -6.60 -31.88 -25.54
CA VAL A 496 -7.33 -32.84 -24.71
C VAL A 496 -6.75 -32.84 -23.31
N VAL A 497 -7.60 -32.68 -22.31
CA VAL A 497 -7.28 -32.83 -20.89
C VAL A 497 -8.05 -34.02 -20.35
N GLY A 498 -7.37 -35.02 -19.83
CA GLY A 498 -7.95 -36.25 -19.30
C GLY A 498 -7.69 -36.40 -17.81
N PHE A 499 -8.68 -36.89 -17.08
CA PHE A 499 -8.60 -37.20 -15.66
C PHE A 499 -9.02 -38.64 -15.42
N GLU A 500 -8.24 -39.37 -14.62
CA GLU A 500 -8.59 -40.69 -14.13
C GLU A 500 -8.30 -40.72 -12.63
N ASN A 501 -9.37 -40.94 -11.86
CA ASN A 501 -9.41 -40.93 -10.39
C ASN A 501 -8.63 -39.76 -9.76
N PHE A 502 -8.71 -38.57 -10.36
CA PHE A 502 -7.92 -37.41 -9.94
C PHE A 502 -8.59 -36.71 -8.75
N ASN A 503 -7.87 -36.50 -7.66
CA ASN A 503 -8.41 -35.85 -6.47
C ASN A 503 -8.44 -34.32 -6.64
N LEU A 504 -9.64 -33.72 -6.59
CA LEU A 504 -9.83 -32.27 -6.73
C LEU A 504 -9.13 -31.45 -5.63
N LYS A 505 -8.80 -32.06 -4.49
CA LYS A 505 -8.03 -31.42 -3.42
C LYS A 505 -6.69 -30.87 -3.92
N THR A 506 -6.09 -31.52 -4.92
CA THR A 506 -4.85 -31.12 -5.57
C THR A 506 -4.95 -29.72 -6.21
N LEU A 507 -6.16 -29.28 -6.59
CA LEU A 507 -6.40 -27.97 -7.20
C LEU A 507 -6.58 -26.83 -6.18
N ASN A 508 -6.74 -27.13 -4.89
CA ASN A 508 -7.03 -26.13 -3.86
C ASN A 508 -6.03 -24.96 -3.77
N PRO A 509 -4.71 -25.15 -3.93
CA PRO A 509 -3.77 -24.03 -3.98
C PRO A 509 -4.10 -23.01 -5.09
N PHE A 510 -4.65 -23.47 -6.21
CA PHE A 510 -4.97 -22.65 -7.37
C PHE A 510 -6.37 -22.00 -7.29
N VAL A 511 -7.30 -22.61 -6.56
CA VAL A 511 -8.68 -22.06 -6.36
C VAL A 511 -8.86 -21.32 -5.04
N LYS A 512 -7.82 -21.16 -4.22
CA LYS A 512 -7.90 -20.47 -2.92
C LYS A 512 -8.42 -19.04 -3.04
N THR A 513 -8.05 -18.31 -4.09
CA THR A 513 -8.54 -16.94 -4.35
C THR A 513 -10.04 -16.91 -4.62
N LEU A 514 -10.62 -18.02 -5.09
CA LEU A 514 -12.07 -18.19 -5.25
C LEU A 514 -12.80 -18.37 -3.91
N GLY A 515 -12.08 -18.58 -2.80
CA GLY A 515 -12.67 -18.77 -1.48
C GLY A 515 -13.31 -20.15 -1.29
N VAL A 516 -12.96 -21.11 -2.16
CA VAL A 516 -13.53 -22.46 -2.12
C VAL A 516 -12.48 -23.53 -1.93
N LYS A 517 -12.87 -24.61 -1.25
CA LYS A 517 -12.14 -25.87 -1.15
C LYS A 517 -12.94 -26.95 -1.86
N LEU A 518 -12.33 -27.57 -2.86
CA LEU A 518 -12.92 -28.65 -3.64
C LEU A 518 -12.35 -30.00 -3.16
N TYR A 519 -13.23 -30.99 -3.08
CA TYR A 519 -12.90 -32.38 -2.82
C TYR A 519 -13.76 -33.30 -3.70
N GLY A 520 -13.30 -34.53 -3.89
CA GLY A 520 -13.94 -35.53 -4.73
C GLY A 520 -12.98 -36.02 -5.82
N ASN A 521 -13.29 -37.17 -6.40
CA ASN A 521 -12.49 -37.75 -7.48
C ASN A 521 -13.15 -37.47 -8.82
N ILE A 522 -12.42 -36.83 -9.74
CA ILE A 522 -12.86 -36.53 -11.09
C ILE A 522 -12.33 -37.57 -12.08
N ASN A 523 -13.20 -37.99 -12.98
CA ASN A 523 -12.93 -38.90 -14.09
C ASN A 523 -13.50 -38.30 -15.38
N GLY A 524 -12.82 -38.51 -16.50
CA GLY A 524 -13.34 -38.12 -17.80
C GLY A 524 -12.34 -37.32 -18.64
N LYS A 525 -12.84 -36.62 -19.65
CA LYS A 525 -12.00 -35.84 -20.56
C LYS A 525 -12.69 -34.59 -21.07
N THR A 526 -11.89 -33.57 -21.30
CA THR A 526 -12.28 -32.29 -21.87
C THR A 526 -11.48 -32.05 -23.15
N ARG A 527 -12.18 -31.73 -24.23
CA ARG A 527 -11.63 -31.33 -25.52
C ARG A 527 -11.81 -29.82 -25.68
N LEU A 528 -10.71 -29.14 -25.92
CA LEU A 528 -10.63 -27.69 -26.02
C LEU A 528 -10.17 -27.33 -27.43
N TYR A 529 -10.90 -26.46 -28.10
CA TYR A 529 -10.53 -25.88 -29.39
C TYR A 529 -10.48 -24.36 -29.29
N ASP A 530 -9.71 -23.70 -30.16
CA ASP A 530 -9.62 -22.22 -30.25
C ASP A 530 -9.33 -21.52 -28.90
N VAL A 531 -8.50 -22.16 -28.07
CA VAL A 531 -8.23 -21.76 -26.67
C VAL A 531 -7.70 -20.32 -26.55
N LEU A 532 -6.99 -19.82 -27.57
CA LEU A 532 -6.36 -18.49 -27.56
C LEU A 532 -7.30 -17.33 -27.92
N LYS A 533 -8.51 -17.61 -28.43
CA LYS A 533 -9.48 -16.57 -28.85
C LYS A 533 -10.87 -16.78 -28.29
N SER A 534 -11.56 -17.83 -28.73
CA SER A 534 -12.95 -18.12 -28.40
C SER A 534 -13.07 -19.60 -28.06
N PRO A 535 -12.64 -20.00 -26.84
CA PRO A 535 -12.50 -21.40 -26.47
C PRO A 535 -13.81 -22.15 -26.67
N ARG A 536 -13.73 -23.27 -27.40
CA ARG A 536 -14.84 -24.20 -27.60
C ARG A 536 -14.56 -25.43 -26.78
N VAL A 537 -15.50 -25.79 -25.92
CA VAL A 537 -15.35 -26.88 -24.97
C VAL A 537 -16.30 -28.00 -25.35
N SER A 538 -15.78 -29.22 -25.36
CA SER A 538 -16.59 -30.43 -25.32
C SER A 538 -16.02 -31.36 -24.27
N ASP A 539 -16.78 -31.61 -23.23
CA ASP A 539 -16.34 -32.43 -22.11
C ASP A 539 -17.32 -33.57 -21.81
N SER A 540 -16.79 -34.54 -21.08
CA SER A 540 -17.56 -35.54 -20.36
C SER A 540 -16.79 -35.81 -19.09
N LEU A 541 -17.24 -35.19 -18.00
CA LEU A 541 -16.61 -35.24 -16.69
C LEU A 541 -17.61 -35.81 -15.68
N ARG A 542 -17.10 -36.65 -14.78
CA ARG A 542 -17.85 -37.20 -13.67
C ARG A 542 -17.04 -37.02 -12.39
N ILE A 543 -17.68 -36.49 -11.36
CA ILE A 543 -17.13 -36.38 -10.01
C ILE A 543 -17.98 -37.25 -9.10
N ASP A 544 -17.40 -38.28 -8.49
CA ASP A 544 -18.18 -39.27 -7.72
C ASP A 544 -18.72 -38.72 -6.39
N SER A 545 -17.95 -37.87 -5.72
CA SER A 545 -18.26 -37.36 -4.38
C SER A 545 -17.80 -35.90 -4.21
N LEU A 546 -18.45 -34.99 -4.93
CA LEU A 546 -18.14 -33.57 -4.88
C LEU A 546 -18.46 -33.01 -3.48
N MET A 547 -17.45 -32.43 -2.83
CA MET A 547 -17.63 -31.59 -1.65
C MET A 547 -17.07 -30.20 -1.90
N LEU A 548 -17.81 -29.19 -1.45
CA LEU A 548 -17.42 -27.79 -1.53
C LEU A 548 -17.40 -27.21 -0.12
N ASN A 549 -16.28 -26.63 0.31
CA ASN A 549 -16.10 -26.08 1.66
C ASN A 549 -16.47 -27.08 2.78
N ASN A 550 -16.10 -28.35 2.58
CA ASN A 550 -16.38 -29.48 3.48
C ASN A 550 -17.88 -29.88 3.55
N ILE A 551 -18.72 -29.36 2.66
CA ILE A 551 -20.14 -29.74 2.54
C ILE A 551 -20.30 -30.69 1.35
N TYR A 552 -20.89 -31.86 1.59
CA TYR A 552 -21.19 -32.83 0.54
C TYR A 552 -22.30 -32.30 -0.37
N ILE A 553 -22.01 -32.20 -1.67
CA ILE A 553 -22.92 -31.67 -2.68
C ILE A 553 -23.58 -32.81 -3.46
N GLY A 554 -22.84 -33.89 -3.75
CA GLY A 554 -23.32 -35.07 -4.47
C GLY A 554 -22.34 -35.58 -5.53
N SER A 555 -22.81 -36.48 -6.38
CA SER A 555 -22.10 -36.86 -7.60
C SER A 555 -22.46 -35.92 -8.74
N LEU A 556 -21.46 -35.35 -9.40
CA LEU A 556 -21.63 -34.40 -10.50
C LEU A 556 -21.32 -35.09 -11.84
N THR A 557 -22.16 -34.87 -12.83
CA THR A 557 -21.90 -35.21 -14.23
C THR A 557 -21.98 -33.92 -15.03
N ASP A 558 -20.90 -33.57 -15.72
CA ASP A 558 -20.85 -32.47 -16.67
C ASP A 558 -20.59 -33.04 -18.06
N THR A 559 -21.37 -32.58 -19.02
CA THR A 559 -21.18 -32.90 -20.43
C THR A 559 -21.46 -31.66 -21.25
N SER A 560 -20.48 -31.27 -22.06
CA SER A 560 -20.64 -30.22 -23.05
C SER A 560 -20.39 -30.73 -24.47
N SER A 561 -21.13 -30.16 -25.41
CA SER A 561 -20.93 -30.43 -26.84
C SER A 561 -20.95 -29.12 -27.61
N TYR A 562 -20.19 -29.07 -28.70
CA TYR A 562 -20.14 -27.88 -29.54
C TYR A 562 -20.71 -28.20 -30.91
N ASP A 563 -21.78 -27.50 -31.29
CA ASP A 563 -22.39 -27.55 -32.61
C ASP A 563 -21.72 -26.52 -33.52
N GLN A 564 -20.86 -27.01 -34.40
CA GLN A 564 -20.08 -26.16 -35.31
C GLN A 564 -20.94 -25.42 -36.33
N THR A 565 -22.10 -25.96 -36.72
CA THR A 565 -22.97 -25.36 -37.73
C THR A 565 -23.69 -24.14 -37.17
N ARG A 566 -24.15 -24.23 -35.92
CA ARG A 566 -24.83 -23.13 -35.22
C ARG A 566 -23.89 -22.24 -34.41
N ASN A 567 -22.64 -22.66 -34.22
CA ASN A 567 -21.67 -22.02 -33.30
C ASN A 567 -22.19 -21.95 -31.85
N VAL A 568 -22.88 -23.01 -31.42
CA VAL A 568 -23.51 -23.11 -30.09
C VAL A 568 -22.81 -24.18 -29.26
N ALA A 569 -22.34 -23.83 -28.07
CA ALA A 569 -21.89 -24.80 -27.08
C ALA A 569 -23.06 -25.21 -26.19
N ASN A 570 -23.53 -26.45 -26.31
CA ASN A 570 -24.56 -27.00 -25.44
C ASN A 570 -23.93 -27.43 -24.11
N VAL A 571 -24.57 -27.06 -23.01
CA VAL A 571 -24.15 -27.36 -21.64
C VAL A 571 -25.20 -28.26 -21.01
N TYR A 572 -24.74 -29.36 -20.41
CA TYR A 572 -25.55 -30.23 -19.57
C TYR A 572 -24.75 -30.56 -18.31
N THR A 573 -25.19 -30.06 -17.18
CA THR A 573 -24.60 -30.37 -15.87
C THR A 573 -25.68 -30.92 -14.97
N LYS A 574 -25.39 -31.98 -14.22
CA LYS A 574 -26.33 -32.63 -13.30
C LYS A 574 -25.62 -33.02 -12.01
N ILE A 575 -26.28 -32.79 -10.87
CA ILE A 575 -25.83 -33.31 -9.57
C ILE A 575 -26.89 -34.26 -9.01
N LEU A 576 -26.44 -35.43 -8.59
CA LEU A 576 -27.23 -36.41 -7.86
C LEU A 576 -26.73 -36.50 -6.41
N ALA A 577 -27.60 -36.24 -5.44
CA ALA A 577 -27.34 -36.45 -4.02
C ALA A 577 -28.36 -37.44 -3.45
N ASP A 578 -27.90 -38.47 -2.73
CA ASP A 578 -28.75 -39.51 -2.13
C ASP A 578 -29.75 -40.14 -3.11
N GLY A 579 -29.32 -40.35 -4.37
CA GLY A 579 -30.15 -40.93 -5.43
C GLY A 579 -31.18 -39.98 -6.07
N ARG A 580 -31.23 -38.71 -5.65
CA ARG A 580 -32.15 -37.68 -6.21
C ARG A 580 -31.39 -36.62 -7.01
N GLU A 581 -32.00 -36.12 -8.07
CA GLU A 581 -31.47 -34.99 -8.85
C GLU A 581 -31.74 -33.70 -8.08
N THR A 582 -30.68 -33.12 -7.50
CA THR A 582 -30.78 -31.87 -6.76
C THR A 582 -30.50 -30.67 -7.64
N PHE A 583 -29.60 -30.80 -8.62
CA PHE A 583 -29.21 -29.67 -9.48
C PHE A 583 -29.10 -30.10 -10.93
N LYS A 584 -29.56 -29.25 -11.84
CA LYS A 584 -29.47 -29.46 -13.28
C LYS A 584 -29.34 -28.15 -14.05
N ILE A 585 -28.38 -28.07 -14.95
CA ILE A 585 -28.25 -27.01 -15.96
C ILE A 585 -28.42 -27.63 -17.33
N THR A 586 -29.22 -27.00 -18.17
CA THR A 586 -29.34 -27.35 -19.61
C THR A 586 -29.46 -26.11 -20.45
N GLY A 587 -28.84 -26.09 -21.63
CA GLY A 587 -29.01 -24.99 -22.58
C GLY A 587 -27.83 -24.83 -23.52
N GLY A 588 -27.67 -23.63 -24.08
CA GLY A 588 -26.63 -23.32 -25.04
C GLY A 588 -25.99 -21.95 -24.85
N LEU A 589 -24.72 -21.86 -25.23
CA LEU A 589 -23.97 -20.62 -25.36
C LEU A 589 -23.75 -20.35 -26.84
N ASP A 590 -24.34 -19.29 -27.39
CA ASP A 590 -24.07 -18.84 -28.76
C ASP A 590 -22.76 -18.04 -28.77
N LEU A 591 -21.71 -18.64 -29.32
CA LEU A 591 -20.37 -18.04 -29.34
C LEU A 591 -20.23 -16.96 -30.43
N LYS A 592 -21.17 -16.89 -31.39
CA LYS A 592 -21.17 -15.88 -32.45
C LYS A 592 -21.78 -14.58 -31.93
N GLU A 593 -22.99 -14.67 -31.39
CA GLU A 593 -23.73 -13.53 -30.84
C GLU A 593 -23.30 -13.19 -29.41
N LYS A 594 -22.46 -14.03 -28.81
CA LYS A 594 -21.97 -13.95 -27.42
C LYS A 594 -23.12 -13.90 -26.43
N SER A 595 -24.09 -14.80 -26.61
CA SER A 595 -25.29 -14.87 -25.80
C SER A 595 -25.44 -16.22 -25.10
N ILE A 596 -26.09 -16.17 -23.94
CA ILE A 596 -26.39 -17.31 -23.08
C ILE A 596 -27.89 -17.59 -23.13
N ASP A 597 -28.26 -18.86 -23.15
CA ASP A 597 -29.62 -19.35 -22.94
C ASP A 597 -29.54 -20.66 -22.14
N LEU A 598 -29.63 -20.55 -20.82
CA LEU A 598 -29.60 -21.69 -19.90
C LEU A 598 -30.86 -21.77 -19.05
N ASN A 599 -31.29 -22.99 -18.78
CA ASN A 599 -32.26 -23.33 -17.74
C ASN A 599 -31.51 -23.98 -16.59
N VAL A 600 -31.70 -23.45 -15.38
CA VAL A 600 -31.06 -23.91 -14.15
C VAL A 600 -32.15 -24.34 -13.18
N LYS A 601 -32.21 -25.63 -12.88
CA LYS A 601 -33.14 -26.21 -11.92
C LYS A 601 -32.39 -26.65 -10.67
N MET A 602 -32.88 -26.21 -9.52
CA MET A 602 -32.41 -26.60 -8.20
C MET A 602 -33.60 -27.15 -7.41
N ASP A 603 -33.44 -28.32 -6.82
CA ASP A 603 -34.41 -28.98 -5.96
C ASP A 603 -33.70 -29.41 -4.68
N ASP A 604 -33.95 -28.69 -3.59
CA ASP A 604 -33.30 -28.85 -2.29
C ASP A 604 -31.76 -28.90 -2.39
N THR A 605 -31.18 -28.14 -3.32
CA THR A 605 -29.72 -28.05 -3.54
C THR A 605 -29.04 -27.38 -2.36
N LYS A 606 -27.82 -27.78 -2.00
CA LYS A 606 -27.04 -27.09 -0.95
C LYS A 606 -26.71 -25.66 -1.37
N LEU A 607 -27.08 -24.67 -0.56
CA LEU A 607 -26.90 -23.25 -0.88
C LEU A 607 -25.43 -22.86 -1.13
N THR A 608 -24.49 -23.61 -0.55
CA THR A 608 -23.03 -23.43 -0.69
C THR A 608 -22.56 -23.41 -2.15
N ILE A 609 -23.30 -24.00 -3.10
CA ILE A 609 -22.94 -23.94 -4.52
C ILE A 609 -22.88 -22.51 -5.08
N LEU A 610 -23.59 -21.56 -4.44
CA LEU A 610 -23.64 -20.16 -4.87
C LEU A 610 -22.48 -19.31 -4.31
N GLU A 611 -21.76 -19.83 -3.30
CA GLU A 611 -20.73 -19.09 -2.58
C GLU A 611 -19.64 -18.48 -3.48
N PRO A 612 -19.09 -19.18 -4.50
CA PRO A 612 -18.10 -18.61 -5.41
C PRO A 612 -18.53 -17.30 -6.08
N PHE A 613 -19.84 -17.14 -6.32
CA PHE A 613 -20.41 -16.02 -7.07
C PHE A 613 -20.75 -14.82 -6.19
N VAL A 614 -21.02 -15.03 -4.89
CA VAL A 614 -21.46 -13.98 -3.96
C VAL A 614 -20.53 -13.72 -2.78
N LYS A 615 -19.38 -14.41 -2.72
CA LYS A 615 -18.43 -14.37 -1.58
C LYS A 615 -17.98 -12.98 -1.13
N LYS A 616 -18.03 -11.98 -2.00
CA LYS A 616 -17.67 -10.59 -1.67
C LYS A 616 -18.68 -9.97 -0.70
N LEU A 617 -19.95 -10.32 -0.87
CA LEU A 617 -21.09 -9.76 -0.14
C LEU A 617 -21.42 -10.60 1.09
N VAL A 618 -21.51 -11.92 0.88
CA VAL A 618 -21.91 -12.89 1.90
C VAL A 618 -20.98 -14.10 1.89
N SER A 619 -20.80 -14.76 3.03
CA SER A 619 -20.00 -15.98 3.17
C SER A 619 -20.71 -17.03 4.04
N ASN A 620 -20.13 -18.23 4.15
CA ASN A 620 -20.63 -19.32 4.98
C ASN A 620 -22.07 -19.73 4.63
N LEU A 621 -22.35 -19.86 3.34
CA LEU A 621 -23.67 -20.26 2.85
C LEU A 621 -23.99 -21.70 3.26
N LYS A 622 -25.05 -21.89 4.04
CA LYS A 622 -25.57 -23.21 4.46
C LYS A 622 -27.07 -23.32 4.22
N GLY A 623 -27.63 -24.51 4.45
CA GLY A 623 -29.03 -24.81 4.16
C GLY A 623 -29.24 -25.21 2.71
N ASN A 624 -30.50 -25.15 2.27
CA ASN A 624 -30.90 -25.64 0.96
C ASN A 624 -31.66 -24.55 0.17
N ILE A 625 -31.61 -24.66 -1.15
CA ILE A 625 -32.25 -23.76 -2.11
C ILE A 625 -32.96 -24.57 -3.19
N SER A 626 -34.16 -24.15 -3.55
CA SER A 626 -34.92 -24.66 -4.69
C SER A 626 -35.22 -23.51 -5.64
N ALA A 627 -35.03 -23.71 -6.93
CA ALA A 627 -35.24 -22.66 -7.93
C ALA A 627 -35.47 -23.25 -9.32
N ASP A 628 -36.25 -22.56 -10.15
CA ASP A 628 -36.33 -22.79 -11.59
C ASP A 628 -36.02 -21.47 -12.30
N LEU A 629 -34.79 -21.35 -12.81
CA LEU A 629 -34.24 -20.11 -13.33
C LEU A 629 -33.94 -20.22 -14.82
N THR A 630 -34.24 -19.14 -15.55
CA THR A 630 -33.81 -18.92 -16.92
C THR A 630 -32.73 -17.83 -16.95
N VAL A 631 -31.61 -18.11 -17.60
CA VAL A 631 -30.47 -17.20 -17.75
C VAL A 631 -30.29 -16.90 -19.22
N LYS A 632 -30.71 -15.70 -19.66
CA LYS A 632 -30.75 -15.32 -21.07
C LYS A 632 -30.10 -13.96 -21.32
N GLY A 633 -29.46 -13.75 -22.47
CA GLY A 633 -28.93 -12.45 -22.90
C GLY A 633 -27.46 -12.48 -23.26
N LYS A 634 -26.75 -11.35 -23.22
CA LYS A 634 -25.32 -11.28 -23.56
C LYS A 634 -24.45 -11.83 -22.43
N PHE A 635 -23.28 -12.39 -22.73
CA PHE A 635 -22.31 -12.89 -21.73
C PHE A 635 -21.92 -11.84 -20.68
N GLU A 636 -21.80 -10.57 -21.08
CA GLU A 636 -21.42 -9.48 -20.18
C GLU A 636 -22.52 -9.09 -19.19
N LYS A 637 -23.79 -9.34 -19.53
CA LYS A 637 -24.95 -8.93 -18.75
C LYS A 637 -26.14 -9.86 -19.01
N PRO A 638 -26.12 -11.09 -18.49
CA PRO A 638 -27.24 -12.00 -18.62
C PRO A 638 -28.39 -11.57 -17.69
N GLY A 639 -29.60 -11.66 -18.20
CA GLY A 639 -30.83 -11.52 -17.41
C GLY A 639 -31.21 -12.86 -16.79
N ILE A 640 -31.37 -12.88 -15.47
CA ILE A 640 -31.82 -14.04 -14.70
C ILE A 640 -33.30 -13.82 -14.36
N ASN A 641 -34.16 -14.81 -14.64
CA ASN A 641 -35.57 -14.76 -14.29
C ASN A 641 -36.01 -16.08 -13.68
N GLY A 642 -36.88 -16.03 -12.67
CA GLY A 642 -37.47 -17.21 -12.05
C GLY A 642 -37.79 -16.99 -10.57
N GLU A 643 -38.10 -18.09 -9.90
CA GLU A 643 -38.48 -18.10 -8.49
C GLU A 643 -37.45 -18.88 -7.68
N VAL A 644 -37.16 -18.39 -6.48
CA VAL A 644 -36.14 -18.95 -5.59
C VAL A 644 -36.73 -19.11 -4.20
N SER A 645 -36.78 -20.35 -3.73
CA SER A 645 -37.21 -20.70 -2.38
C SER A 645 -36.02 -21.14 -1.54
N PHE A 646 -35.90 -20.57 -0.35
CA PHE A 646 -34.86 -20.90 0.61
C PHE A 646 -35.42 -21.78 1.73
N ASN A 647 -34.73 -22.88 2.04
CA ASN A 647 -35.06 -23.77 3.15
C ASN A 647 -33.93 -23.76 4.17
N LYS A 648 -34.15 -23.05 5.29
CA LYS A 648 -33.14 -22.80 6.33
C LYS A 648 -31.81 -22.29 5.75
N GLY A 649 -31.89 -21.39 4.76
CA GLY A 649 -30.72 -20.80 4.13
C GLY A 649 -30.00 -19.92 5.14
N GLU A 650 -28.76 -20.22 5.49
CA GLU A 650 -27.93 -19.42 6.40
C GLU A 650 -26.89 -18.69 5.56
N LEU A 651 -26.74 -17.39 5.78
CA LEU A 651 -25.70 -16.56 5.14
C LEU A 651 -25.06 -15.64 6.18
N THR A 652 -23.76 -15.41 6.08
CA THR A 652 -23.07 -14.38 6.87
C THR A 652 -22.90 -13.14 6.01
N VAL A 653 -23.43 -11.99 6.42
CA VAL A 653 -23.15 -10.72 5.74
C VAL A 653 -21.75 -10.26 6.12
N ASN A 654 -20.82 -10.23 5.16
CA ASN A 654 -19.40 -10.02 5.44
C ASN A 654 -19.10 -8.69 6.13
N TYR A 655 -19.81 -7.63 5.76
CA TYR A 655 -19.64 -6.29 6.31
C TYR A 655 -20.11 -6.20 7.78
N LEU A 656 -21.19 -6.90 8.11
CA LEU A 656 -21.79 -6.88 9.45
C LEU A 656 -21.21 -7.97 10.36
N LYS A 657 -20.59 -9.00 9.78
CA LYS A 657 -20.11 -10.22 10.45
C LYS A 657 -21.22 -10.95 11.22
N THR A 658 -22.46 -10.79 10.78
CA THR A 658 -23.65 -11.41 11.35
C THR A 658 -24.18 -12.49 10.43
N ALA A 659 -24.56 -13.62 11.01
CA ALA A 659 -25.23 -14.71 10.31
C ALA A 659 -26.75 -14.52 10.39
N TYR A 660 -27.41 -14.60 9.24
CA TYR A 660 -28.86 -14.55 9.10
C TYR A 660 -29.37 -15.83 8.45
N THR A 661 -30.48 -16.33 8.97
CA THR A 661 -31.22 -17.46 8.42
C THR A 661 -32.47 -16.93 7.73
N LEU A 662 -32.74 -17.45 6.54
CA LEU A 662 -33.93 -17.16 5.74
C LEU A 662 -34.66 -18.46 5.38
N ASN A 663 -35.98 -18.38 5.35
CA ASN A 663 -36.84 -19.53 5.03
C ASN A 663 -38.10 -19.04 4.31
N ASP A 664 -37.89 -18.45 3.14
CA ASP A 664 -38.89 -17.70 2.38
C ASP A 664 -38.63 -17.82 0.88
N GLU A 665 -39.53 -17.26 0.09
CA GLU A 665 -39.50 -17.24 -1.37
C GLU A 665 -39.26 -15.83 -1.90
N VAL A 666 -38.47 -15.73 -2.97
CA VAL A 666 -38.21 -14.47 -3.67
C VAL A 666 -38.32 -14.64 -5.17
N ILE A 667 -38.80 -13.60 -5.84
CA ILE A 667 -38.94 -13.57 -7.30
C ILE A 667 -37.75 -12.81 -7.89
N ILE A 668 -37.14 -13.37 -8.93
CA ILE A 668 -36.07 -12.71 -9.68
C ILE A 668 -36.61 -12.35 -11.06
N ASN A 669 -36.53 -11.07 -11.41
CA ASN A 669 -36.89 -10.56 -12.73
C ASN A 669 -35.74 -9.72 -13.29
N ASN A 670 -35.19 -10.14 -14.43
CA ASN A 670 -34.07 -9.51 -15.12
C ASN A 670 -32.89 -9.19 -14.17
N SER A 671 -32.50 -10.20 -13.39
CA SER A 671 -31.44 -10.13 -12.38
C SER A 671 -31.73 -9.18 -11.20
N VAL A 672 -32.98 -8.76 -11.01
CA VAL A 672 -33.43 -8.00 -9.84
C VAL A 672 -34.26 -8.92 -8.94
N ILE A 673 -33.79 -9.13 -7.71
CA ILE A 673 -34.52 -9.85 -6.67
C ILE A 673 -35.56 -8.90 -6.08
N ALA A 674 -36.83 -9.26 -6.16
CA ALA A 674 -37.91 -8.60 -5.44
C ALA A 674 -38.06 -9.24 -4.05
N ILE A 675 -38.13 -8.41 -3.02
CA ILE A 675 -38.22 -8.82 -1.62
C ILE A 675 -39.54 -8.28 -1.08
N GLU A 676 -40.46 -9.16 -0.71
CA GLU A 676 -41.77 -8.82 -0.17
C GLU A 676 -41.92 -9.47 1.21
N ASP A 677 -41.82 -8.66 2.27
CA ASP A 677 -41.97 -9.09 3.68
C ASP A 677 -41.11 -10.30 4.10
N LEU A 678 -39.90 -10.40 3.51
CA LEU A 678 -38.94 -11.46 3.76
C LEU A 678 -38.55 -11.51 5.24
N THR A 679 -38.77 -12.65 5.89
CA THR A 679 -38.38 -12.83 7.30
C THR A 679 -36.93 -13.29 7.43
N LEU A 680 -36.10 -12.47 8.08
CA LEU A 680 -34.74 -12.80 8.47
C LEU A 680 -34.69 -13.17 9.95
N GLN A 681 -33.92 -14.20 10.29
CA GLN A 681 -33.64 -14.60 11.67
C GLN A 681 -32.16 -14.48 11.98
N ASP A 682 -31.79 -13.81 13.07
CA ASP A 682 -30.39 -13.74 13.50
C ASP A 682 -29.93 -15.02 14.24
N ALA A 683 -28.65 -15.06 14.60
CA ALA A 683 -28.04 -16.20 15.30
C ALA A 683 -28.66 -16.52 16.67
N ASP A 684 -29.34 -15.56 17.32
CA ASP A 684 -30.00 -15.75 18.61
C ASP A 684 -31.52 -16.03 18.46
N GLY A 685 -32.01 -16.11 17.22
CA GLY A 685 -33.38 -16.43 16.90
C GLY A 685 -34.32 -15.22 16.81
N ASN A 686 -33.81 -13.99 16.91
CA ASN A 686 -34.62 -12.77 16.77
C ASN A 686 -34.96 -12.53 15.30
N LYS A 687 -36.09 -11.86 15.04
CA LYS A 687 -36.63 -11.70 13.69
C LYS A 687 -36.60 -10.25 13.21
N ALA A 688 -36.42 -10.10 11.90
CA ALA A 688 -36.61 -8.86 11.18
C ALA A 688 -37.36 -9.14 9.86
N THR A 689 -38.12 -8.17 9.38
CA THR A 689 -38.87 -8.25 8.13
C THR A 689 -38.31 -7.24 7.14
N ALA A 690 -37.96 -7.70 5.93
CA ALA A 690 -37.35 -6.90 4.88
C ALA A 690 -38.28 -6.76 3.68
N THR A 691 -38.35 -5.56 3.10
CA THR A 691 -39.09 -5.29 1.86
C THR A 691 -38.26 -4.38 0.96
N GLY A 692 -38.27 -4.64 -0.35
CA GLY A 692 -37.49 -3.85 -1.32
C GLY A 692 -36.96 -4.68 -2.48
N LYS A 693 -35.77 -4.35 -2.97
CA LYS A 693 -35.14 -5.03 -4.10
C LYS A 693 -33.62 -5.05 -4.05
N VAL A 694 -33.03 -6.05 -4.68
CA VAL A 694 -31.58 -6.16 -4.89
C VAL A 694 -31.30 -6.36 -6.38
N ASP A 695 -30.61 -5.41 -7.00
CA ASP A 695 -30.22 -5.47 -8.40
C ASP A 695 -28.83 -6.10 -8.56
N LEU A 696 -28.79 -7.30 -9.13
CA LEU A 696 -27.58 -8.10 -9.37
C LEU A 696 -27.03 -7.95 -10.80
N ASN A 697 -27.51 -6.98 -11.59
CA ASN A 697 -26.97 -6.71 -12.93
C ASN A 697 -25.47 -6.38 -12.94
N ASN A 698 -24.93 -5.91 -11.81
CA ASN A 698 -23.51 -5.83 -11.55
C ASN A 698 -23.19 -6.65 -10.28
N ILE A 699 -22.86 -7.93 -10.43
CA ILE A 699 -22.67 -8.84 -9.28
C ILE A 699 -21.50 -8.44 -8.38
N ASP A 700 -20.51 -7.72 -8.92
CA ASP A 700 -19.37 -7.22 -8.18
C ASP A 700 -19.68 -6.01 -7.30
N ASP A 701 -20.73 -5.25 -7.65
CA ASP A 701 -21.19 -4.03 -6.96
C ASP A 701 -22.72 -3.88 -7.16
N PRO A 702 -23.51 -4.75 -6.51
CA PRO A 702 -24.96 -4.76 -6.67
C PRO A 702 -25.58 -3.51 -6.05
N THR A 703 -26.73 -3.10 -6.58
CA THR A 703 -27.52 -2.00 -6.01
C THR A 703 -28.58 -2.55 -5.09
N ILE A 704 -28.54 -2.14 -3.82
CA ILE A 704 -29.49 -2.54 -2.78
C ILE A 704 -30.46 -1.38 -2.55
N ASP A 705 -31.75 -1.67 -2.49
CA ASP A 705 -32.81 -0.72 -2.07
C ASP A 705 -33.78 -1.51 -1.17
N VAL A 706 -33.39 -1.66 0.10
CA VAL A 706 -34.07 -2.54 1.07
C VAL A 706 -34.36 -1.77 2.35
N GLU A 707 -35.59 -1.88 2.81
CA GLU A 707 -36.03 -1.42 4.12
C GLU A 707 -36.28 -2.63 5.02
N LEU A 708 -35.85 -2.52 6.28
CA LEU A 708 -35.93 -3.58 7.27
C LEU A 708 -36.56 -3.02 8.54
N THR A 709 -37.57 -3.71 9.06
CA THR A 709 -38.11 -3.47 10.41
C THR A 709 -37.67 -4.62 11.31
N ALA A 710 -37.01 -4.30 12.43
CA ALA A 710 -36.41 -5.30 13.29
C ALA A 710 -36.79 -5.12 14.76
N THR A 711 -36.91 -6.21 15.50
CA THR A 711 -37.15 -6.20 16.96
C THR A 711 -36.11 -7.06 17.66
N ASN A 712 -35.32 -6.45 18.56
CA ASN A 712 -34.23 -7.11 19.27
C ASN A 712 -33.25 -7.85 18.35
N PHE A 713 -32.99 -7.33 17.17
CA PHE A 713 -32.25 -8.03 16.12
C PHE A 713 -30.76 -7.69 16.17
N MET A 714 -29.90 -8.68 16.00
CA MET A 714 -28.45 -8.50 15.93
C MET A 714 -28.06 -7.81 14.63
N ALA A 715 -27.86 -6.49 14.70
CA ALA A 715 -27.53 -5.67 13.55
C ALA A 715 -26.04 -5.70 13.18
N LEU A 716 -25.16 -6.01 14.14
CA LEU A 716 -23.71 -5.96 13.97
C LEU A 716 -23.00 -6.92 14.94
N ASN A 717 -21.92 -7.56 14.49
CA ASN A 717 -21.04 -8.38 15.33
C ASN A 717 -19.57 -8.28 14.85
N THR A 718 -19.00 -7.08 14.89
CA THR A 718 -17.66 -6.80 14.37
C THR A 718 -16.61 -6.68 15.47
N THR A 719 -15.36 -6.92 15.10
CA THR A 719 -14.17 -6.69 15.91
C THR A 719 -13.37 -5.49 15.40
N SER A 720 -12.36 -5.05 16.15
CA SER A 720 -11.47 -3.95 15.72
C SER A 720 -10.72 -4.23 14.42
N LYS A 721 -10.53 -5.52 14.07
CA LYS A 721 -9.92 -5.94 12.79
C LYS A 721 -10.87 -5.78 11.61
N ASP A 722 -12.18 -5.87 11.86
CA ASP A 722 -13.20 -5.74 10.83
C ASP A 722 -13.53 -4.26 10.55
N ASN A 723 -13.50 -3.42 11.60
CA ASN A 723 -13.65 -1.98 11.48
C ASN A 723 -12.88 -1.25 12.61
N SER A 724 -11.91 -0.42 12.22
CA SER A 724 -11.01 0.29 13.13
C SER A 724 -11.60 1.55 13.76
N VAL A 725 -12.75 2.02 13.28
CA VAL A 725 -13.38 3.27 13.72
C VAL A 725 -14.53 3.02 14.69
N TYR A 726 -15.30 1.95 14.48
CA TYR A 726 -16.30 1.48 15.42
C TYR A 726 -16.47 -0.03 15.28
N TYR A 727 -16.70 -0.74 16.38
CA TYR A 727 -16.95 -2.17 16.34
C TYR A 727 -17.68 -2.66 17.58
N GLY A 728 -18.24 -3.87 17.50
CA GLY A 728 -18.83 -4.54 18.64
C GLY A 728 -20.01 -5.40 18.26
N LYS A 729 -20.76 -5.81 19.29
CA LYS A 729 -21.95 -6.65 19.16
C LYS A 729 -23.16 -5.78 19.48
N ALA A 730 -24.03 -5.52 18.51
CA ALA A 730 -25.17 -4.62 18.69
C ALA A 730 -26.49 -5.30 18.37
N TYR A 731 -27.45 -5.15 19.29
CA TYR A 731 -28.84 -5.53 19.09
C TYR A 731 -29.68 -4.26 19.00
N ALA A 732 -30.66 -4.24 18.11
CA ALA A 732 -31.46 -3.07 17.90
C ALA A 732 -32.92 -3.38 17.51
N THR A 733 -33.80 -2.46 17.89
CA THR A 733 -35.22 -2.44 17.54
C THR A 733 -35.51 -1.15 16.79
N GLY A 734 -36.04 -1.22 15.56
CA GLY A 734 -36.34 -0.03 14.75
C GLY A 734 -36.32 -0.30 13.25
N ASN A 735 -36.15 0.78 12.49
CA ASN A 735 -36.18 0.78 11.03
C ASN A 735 -34.78 1.03 10.46
N PHE A 736 -34.42 0.25 9.45
CA PHE A 736 -33.14 0.33 8.75
C PHE A 736 -33.40 0.42 7.25
N SER A 737 -32.68 1.29 6.55
CA SER A 737 -32.80 1.47 5.11
C SER A 737 -31.41 1.48 4.49
N PHE A 738 -31.26 0.69 3.43
CA PHE A 738 -30.02 0.52 2.68
C PHE A 738 -30.30 0.83 1.21
N LYS A 739 -29.68 1.90 0.68
CA LYS A 739 -29.98 2.40 -0.67
C LYS A 739 -28.72 2.75 -1.47
N GLY A 740 -28.57 2.16 -2.66
CA GLY A 740 -27.48 2.44 -3.59
C GLY A 740 -26.57 1.24 -3.86
N PRO A 741 -25.52 1.42 -4.68
CA PRO A 741 -24.52 0.39 -4.93
C PRO A 741 -23.72 0.09 -3.65
N THR A 742 -23.26 -1.15 -3.47
CA THR A 742 -22.57 -1.55 -2.23
C THR A 742 -21.25 -0.80 -2.00
N ASN A 743 -20.64 -0.26 -3.05
CA ASN A 743 -19.48 0.64 -2.96
C ASN A 743 -19.80 2.12 -2.70
N ASN A 744 -21.08 2.54 -2.71
CA ASN A 744 -21.53 3.92 -2.46
C ASN A 744 -22.91 3.93 -1.79
N MET A 745 -23.07 3.09 -0.78
CA MET A 745 -24.38 2.84 -0.16
C MET A 745 -24.74 3.95 0.83
N PHE A 746 -25.99 4.42 0.76
CA PHE A 746 -26.61 5.27 1.77
C PHE A 746 -27.32 4.38 2.79
N ILE A 747 -26.94 4.51 4.06
CA ILE A 747 -27.49 3.76 5.18
C ILE A 747 -28.22 4.75 6.10
N ASN A 748 -29.51 4.54 6.29
CA ASN A 748 -30.33 5.33 7.20
C ASN A 748 -30.93 4.42 8.29
N ILE A 749 -30.67 4.73 9.55
CA ILE A 749 -31.10 3.91 10.69
C ILE A 749 -31.83 4.80 11.69
N ASP A 750 -33.05 4.42 12.07
CA ASP A 750 -33.77 4.97 13.21
C ASP A 750 -34.10 3.82 14.15
N ALA A 751 -33.30 3.66 15.20
CA ALA A 751 -33.38 2.49 16.05
C ALA A 751 -33.06 2.78 17.52
N LYS A 752 -33.55 1.89 18.37
CA LYS A 752 -33.18 1.81 19.78
C LYS A 752 -32.22 0.62 19.96
N THR A 753 -31.12 0.79 20.69
CA THR A 753 -30.28 -0.35 21.06
C THR A 753 -31.00 -1.23 22.08
N GLU A 754 -30.65 -2.51 22.15
CA GLU A 754 -31.24 -3.48 23.07
C GLU A 754 -30.20 -4.12 23.98
N LYS A 755 -30.69 -4.81 25.02
CA LYS A 755 -29.85 -5.48 26.01
C LYS A 755 -28.87 -6.44 25.34
N GLY A 756 -27.61 -6.40 25.79
CA GLY A 756 -26.53 -7.19 25.20
C GLY A 756 -25.70 -6.43 24.17
N THR A 757 -26.12 -5.20 23.82
CA THR A 757 -25.32 -4.28 22.99
C THR A 757 -24.04 -3.87 23.71
N VAL A 758 -22.90 -4.12 23.07
CA VAL A 758 -21.58 -3.65 23.44
C VAL A 758 -21.00 -2.89 22.25
N PHE A 759 -20.91 -1.57 22.39
CA PHE A 759 -20.38 -0.67 21.37
C PHE A 759 -18.98 -0.20 21.76
N ASN A 760 -18.02 -0.30 20.85
CA ASN A 760 -16.65 0.14 21.06
C ASN A 760 -16.33 1.29 20.10
N LEU A 761 -15.88 2.41 20.65
CA LEU A 761 -15.44 3.58 19.92
C LEU A 761 -13.97 3.88 20.28
N PRO A 762 -13.00 3.37 19.49
CA PRO A 762 -11.60 3.73 19.68
C PRO A 762 -11.35 5.15 19.18
N LEU A 763 -11.19 6.11 20.08
CA LEU A 763 -10.90 7.52 19.72
C LEU A 763 -9.38 7.81 19.68
N ASN A 764 -8.58 6.89 20.21
CA ASN A 764 -7.12 6.93 20.19
C ASN A 764 -6.52 6.30 18.91
N SER A 765 -7.33 5.64 18.07
CA SER A 765 -6.86 4.81 16.96
C SER A 765 -6.36 5.56 15.74
N SER A 766 -6.68 6.85 15.57
CA SER A 766 -6.20 7.60 14.40
C SER A 766 -4.67 7.81 14.40
N GLU A 767 -4.02 7.74 15.57
CA GLU A 767 -2.55 7.74 15.69
C GLU A 767 -1.95 6.42 16.19
N THR A 768 -2.68 5.59 16.95
CA THR A 768 -2.07 4.38 17.58
C THR A 768 -2.37 3.05 16.89
N VAL A 769 -3.33 2.98 15.97
CA VAL A 769 -3.58 1.73 15.21
C VAL A 769 -2.53 1.51 14.11
N SER A 770 -1.62 2.45 13.86
CA SER A 770 -0.43 2.17 13.05
C SER A 770 0.63 1.32 13.78
N ASP A 771 0.60 1.24 15.12
CA ASP A 771 1.76 0.77 15.89
C ASP A 771 1.51 -0.55 16.67
N ARG A 772 0.29 -1.09 16.68
CA ARG A 772 -0.02 -2.34 17.40
C ARG A 772 -0.80 -3.37 16.57
N ASP A 773 -0.44 -3.53 15.30
CA ASP A 773 -0.78 -4.74 14.56
C ASP A 773 0.08 -5.91 15.06
N PHE A 774 -0.57 -6.83 15.77
CA PHE A 774 -0.05 -8.18 15.99
C PHE A 774 0.38 -8.78 14.64
N ILE A 775 1.68 -8.96 14.45
CA ILE A 775 2.37 -9.74 13.40
C ILE A 775 1.46 -10.05 12.19
N ASN A 776 1.27 -9.06 11.32
CA ASN A 776 1.03 -9.35 9.91
C ASN A 776 2.41 -9.39 9.25
N PHE A 777 2.81 -10.56 8.75
CA PHE A 777 4.00 -10.69 7.90
C PHE A 777 3.72 -10.00 6.57
N VAL A 778 3.87 -8.68 6.53
CA VAL A 778 3.94 -7.92 5.29
C VAL A 778 5.41 -7.80 4.92
N SER A 779 5.76 -8.27 3.73
CA SER A 779 7.09 -8.13 3.15
C SER A 779 7.50 -6.66 3.11
N LYS A 780 8.71 -6.35 3.55
CA LYS A 780 9.33 -5.02 3.49
C LYS A 780 9.38 -4.54 2.03
N ASP A 781 8.57 -3.55 1.70
CA ASP A 781 8.82 -2.66 0.58
C ASP A 781 8.26 -1.26 0.90
N THR A 782 9.15 -0.29 1.11
CA THR A 782 8.87 1.04 1.65
C THR A 782 8.62 2.11 0.57
N ALA A 783 8.27 1.74 -0.66
CA ALA A 783 8.05 2.71 -1.75
C ALA A 783 6.65 2.68 -2.41
N GLN A 784 5.69 1.94 -1.86
CA GLN A 784 4.29 2.10 -2.24
C GLN A 784 3.63 3.04 -1.23
N VAL A 785 3.21 4.22 -1.68
CA VAL A 785 2.13 4.94 -1.00
C VAL A 785 0.92 4.02 -1.11
N VAL A 786 0.75 3.14 -0.13
CA VAL A 786 -0.52 2.46 0.11
C VAL A 786 -1.49 3.62 0.24
N LYS A 787 -2.31 3.86 -0.80
CA LYS A 787 -3.44 4.77 -0.70
C LYS A 787 -4.12 4.39 0.60
N LYS A 788 -4.15 5.31 1.58
CA LYS A 788 -5.01 5.19 2.75
C LYS A 788 -6.41 4.98 2.18
N LYS A 789 -6.85 3.72 2.09
CA LYS A 789 -8.27 3.42 1.98
C LYS A 789 -8.81 3.89 3.32
N THR A 790 -9.35 5.10 3.33
CA THR A 790 -10.20 5.54 4.41
C THR A 790 -11.28 4.47 4.56
N SER A 791 -11.52 3.99 5.78
CA SER A 791 -12.50 2.92 6.06
C SER A 791 -13.95 3.26 5.64
N PHE A 792 -14.16 4.46 5.07
CA PHE A 792 -15.44 5.03 4.66
C PHE A 792 -15.50 5.48 3.19
N ASP A 793 -14.48 5.16 2.38
CA ASP A 793 -14.50 5.54 0.95
C ASP A 793 -15.72 4.87 0.28
N GLY A 794 -16.75 5.65 -0.02
CA GLY A 794 -18.00 5.15 -0.60
C GLY A 794 -19.10 4.70 0.38
N LEU A 795 -19.22 5.26 1.59
CA LEU A 795 -20.41 5.02 2.43
C LEU A 795 -20.96 6.33 2.99
N LYS A 796 -22.29 6.49 2.91
CA LYS A 796 -23.01 7.61 3.53
C LYS A 796 -23.90 7.05 4.63
N MET A 797 -23.80 7.59 5.84
CA MET A 797 -24.55 7.08 6.99
C MET A 797 -25.32 8.21 7.66
N ASN A 798 -26.54 7.92 8.10
CA ASN A 798 -27.36 8.77 8.97
C ASN A 798 -28.06 7.87 10.00
N PHE A 799 -27.57 7.88 11.23
CA PHE A 799 -28.13 7.07 12.31
C PHE A 799 -28.74 7.96 13.38
N LYS A 800 -29.98 7.67 13.76
CA LYS A 800 -30.65 8.19 14.94
C LYS A 800 -30.80 7.03 15.92
N LEU A 801 -30.00 7.05 16.97
CA LEU A 801 -29.89 5.96 17.92
C LEU A 801 -30.38 6.40 19.31
N ARG A 802 -31.35 5.66 19.84
CA ARG A 802 -31.75 5.72 21.26
C ARG A 802 -31.04 4.62 22.01
N VAL A 803 -30.10 4.97 22.89
CA VAL A 803 -29.29 3.99 23.62
C VAL A 803 -30.01 3.52 24.87
N ASP A 804 -30.27 2.21 24.96
CA ASP A 804 -30.84 1.58 26.16
C ASP A 804 -29.84 1.60 27.33
N PRO A 805 -30.29 1.87 28.57
CA PRO A 805 -29.39 1.97 29.73
C PRO A 805 -28.67 0.66 30.07
N ASN A 806 -29.11 -0.48 29.54
CA ASN A 806 -28.40 -1.75 29.68
C ASN A 806 -27.32 -1.99 28.62
N SER A 807 -27.18 -1.08 27.65
CA SER A 807 -26.14 -1.12 26.61
C SER A 807 -24.82 -0.63 27.19
N THR A 808 -23.72 -1.29 26.84
CA THR A 808 -22.38 -0.92 27.31
C THR A 808 -21.63 -0.19 26.20
N ALA A 809 -21.16 1.02 26.48
CA ALA A 809 -20.27 1.78 25.63
C ALA A 809 -18.84 1.70 26.19
N ASN A 810 -17.89 1.33 25.35
CA ASN A 810 -16.46 1.36 25.65
C ASN A 810 -15.79 2.43 24.80
N ILE A 811 -15.17 3.40 25.47
CA ILE A 811 -14.44 4.50 24.85
C ILE A 811 -12.97 4.36 25.24
N TYR A 812 -12.10 4.31 24.24
CA TYR A 812 -10.66 4.19 24.45
C TYR A 812 -10.01 5.56 24.24
N THR A 813 -9.26 6.01 25.24
CA THR A 813 -8.57 7.31 25.27
C THR A 813 -7.08 7.12 25.55
N ILE A 814 -6.29 8.20 25.49
CA ILE A 814 -4.87 8.17 25.91
C ILE A 814 -4.69 7.92 27.41
N LEU A 815 -5.72 8.24 28.22
CA LEU A 815 -5.69 8.07 29.68
C LEU A 815 -6.22 6.70 30.13
N GLY A 816 -6.57 5.82 29.18
CA GLY A 816 -7.12 4.49 29.45
C GLY A 816 -8.54 4.28 28.90
N LYS A 817 -9.26 3.31 29.45
CA LYS A 817 -10.54 2.81 28.92
C LYS A 817 -11.69 3.24 29.82
N LEU A 818 -12.67 3.93 29.24
CA LEU A 818 -13.93 4.27 29.88
C LEU A 818 -15.01 3.30 29.43
N SER A 819 -15.57 2.52 30.37
CA SER A 819 -16.64 1.55 30.14
C SER A 819 -17.87 1.97 30.92
N GLY A 820 -18.94 2.39 30.22
CA GLY A 820 -20.16 2.90 30.84
C GLY A 820 -21.42 2.24 30.32
N LYS A 821 -22.42 2.14 31.19
CA LYS A 821 -23.82 1.88 30.87
C LYS A 821 -24.62 3.16 31.13
N GLY A 822 -25.51 3.50 30.22
CA GLY A 822 -26.11 4.82 30.23
C GLY A 822 -27.12 5.04 29.13
N ASN A 823 -27.85 6.14 29.25
CA ASN A 823 -28.86 6.58 28.29
C ASN A 823 -28.30 7.65 27.38
N ALA A 824 -28.68 7.61 26.11
CA ALA A 824 -28.35 8.66 25.15
C ALA A 824 -29.34 8.71 23.99
N GLU A 825 -29.46 9.88 23.39
CA GLU A 825 -29.96 10.04 22.03
C GLU A 825 -28.81 10.55 21.19
N LEU A 826 -28.37 9.74 20.22
CA LEU A 826 -27.18 10.00 19.42
C LEU A 826 -27.57 10.09 17.95
N GLU A 827 -27.15 11.18 17.31
CA GLU A 827 -27.19 11.33 15.85
C GLU A 827 -25.77 11.15 15.31
N LEU A 828 -25.58 10.20 14.40
CA LEU A 828 -24.30 9.91 13.76
C LEU A 828 -24.42 10.09 12.26
N ASN A 829 -23.54 10.88 11.67
CA ASN A 829 -23.53 11.14 10.23
C ASN A 829 -22.14 10.91 9.65
N ILE A 830 -22.07 10.21 8.52
CA ILE A 830 -20.84 10.06 7.73
C ILE A 830 -21.14 10.48 6.30
N ASN A 831 -20.35 11.41 5.77
CA ASN A 831 -20.47 11.83 4.37
C ASN A 831 -19.54 11.00 3.45
N SER A 832 -19.71 11.14 2.13
CA SER A 832 -18.90 10.40 1.14
C SER A 832 -17.42 10.77 1.11
N GLY A 833 -17.02 11.86 1.77
CA GLY A 833 -15.60 12.22 1.96
C GLY A 833 -14.97 11.56 3.19
N GLY A 834 -15.76 10.83 4.00
CA GLY A 834 -15.32 10.21 5.24
C GLY A 834 -15.36 11.13 6.45
N ASP A 835 -15.98 12.31 6.37
CA ASP A 835 -16.17 13.17 7.54
C ASP A 835 -17.22 12.54 8.46
N PHE A 836 -16.80 12.22 9.68
CA PHE A 836 -17.65 11.61 10.71
C PHE A 836 -18.09 12.67 11.72
N GLU A 837 -19.40 12.88 11.83
CA GLU A 837 -20.04 13.75 12.82
C GLU A 837 -20.90 12.93 13.79
N MET A 838 -20.87 13.31 15.07
CA MET A 838 -21.65 12.74 16.14
C MET A 838 -22.26 13.87 16.99
N LYS A 839 -23.54 13.78 17.33
CA LYS A 839 -24.26 14.77 18.15
C LYS A 839 -25.09 14.05 19.20
N GLY A 840 -25.12 14.59 20.41
CA GLY A 840 -25.93 14.06 21.51
C GLY A 840 -25.20 13.97 22.84
N ASP A 841 -25.95 13.70 23.89
CA ASP A 841 -25.46 13.58 25.27
C ASP A 841 -25.59 12.13 25.75
N TYR A 842 -24.49 11.53 26.18
CA TYR A 842 -24.46 10.22 26.82
C TYR A 842 -24.33 10.38 28.33
N ILE A 843 -25.37 9.97 29.05
CA ILE A 843 -25.46 10.07 30.50
C ILE A 843 -25.13 8.71 31.10
N ILE A 844 -23.97 8.62 31.77
CA ILE A 844 -23.47 7.40 32.38
C ILE A 844 -24.23 7.17 33.70
N GLU A 845 -24.95 6.05 33.78
CA GLU A 845 -25.64 5.63 35.01
C GLU A 845 -24.71 4.83 35.92
N ALA A 846 -23.92 3.95 35.34
CA ALA A 846 -22.92 3.14 36.04
C ALA A 846 -21.78 2.82 35.08
N GLY A 847 -20.55 2.80 35.58
CA GLY A 847 -19.40 2.51 34.74
C GLY A 847 -18.11 2.44 35.51
N VAL A 848 -17.04 2.19 34.78
CA VAL A 848 -15.69 2.08 35.28
C VAL A 848 -14.77 2.86 34.36
N PHE A 849 -13.81 3.56 34.93
CA PHE A 849 -12.68 4.13 34.24
C PHE A 849 -11.41 3.36 34.60
N ASP A 850 -10.91 2.56 33.67
CA ASP A 850 -9.61 1.89 33.77
C ASP A 850 -8.54 2.90 33.35
N PHE A 851 -8.04 3.66 34.33
CA PHE A 851 -7.03 4.70 34.15
C PHE A 851 -5.65 4.10 33.93
N THR A 852 -4.95 4.58 32.90
CA THR A 852 -3.58 4.21 32.55
C THR A 852 -2.70 5.46 32.44
N ALA A 853 -1.56 5.47 33.13
CA ALA A 853 -0.57 6.55 33.04
C ALA A 853 0.86 6.01 32.79
N GLN A 854 1.55 6.62 31.82
CA GLN A 854 2.93 6.31 31.39
C GLN A 854 3.23 4.82 31.19
N GLU A 855 2.25 4.03 30.74
CA GLU A 855 2.34 2.58 30.49
C GLU A 855 2.69 1.70 31.73
N VAL A 856 2.78 2.27 32.93
CA VAL A 856 3.18 1.55 34.16
C VAL A 856 2.07 1.52 35.22
N ILE A 857 1.22 2.54 35.27
CA ILE A 857 0.16 2.66 36.28
C ILE A 857 -1.17 2.25 35.66
N ASN A 858 -1.78 1.17 36.17
CA ASN A 858 -3.13 0.74 35.81
C ASN A 858 -4.03 0.72 37.04
N LYS A 859 -5.09 1.56 37.07
CA LYS A 859 -6.01 1.66 38.20
C LYS A 859 -7.45 1.69 37.72
N ARG A 860 -8.30 0.93 38.42
CA ARG A 860 -9.72 0.81 38.15
C ARG A 860 -10.49 1.76 39.06
N LEU A 861 -11.18 2.74 38.49
CA LEU A 861 -12.00 3.72 39.22
C LEU A 861 -13.47 3.52 38.88
N GLU A 862 -14.36 3.60 39.87
CA GLU A 862 -15.81 3.50 39.67
C GLU A 862 -16.39 4.87 39.26
N ILE A 863 -17.16 4.93 38.17
CA ILE A 863 -17.77 6.18 37.71
C ILE A 863 -19.00 6.47 38.56
N ARG A 864 -19.03 7.65 39.20
CA ARG A 864 -20.20 8.12 39.94
C ARG A 864 -21.34 8.43 38.96
N GLN A 865 -22.55 8.01 39.32
CA GLN A 865 -23.76 8.24 38.54
C GLN A 865 -23.94 9.73 38.17
N GLY A 866 -24.33 9.99 36.91
CA GLY A 866 -24.62 11.33 36.41
C GLY A 866 -23.49 11.99 35.63
N GLY A 867 -22.37 11.30 35.43
CA GLY A 867 -21.32 11.75 34.50
C GLY A 867 -21.84 11.81 33.06
N THR A 868 -21.39 12.80 32.28
CA THR A 868 -21.83 13.02 30.91
C THR A 868 -20.67 13.06 29.92
N ILE A 869 -20.95 12.57 28.70
CA ILE A 869 -20.10 12.77 27.52
C ILE A 869 -20.99 13.39 26.45
N ARG A 870 -20.55 14.52 25.90
CA ARG A 870 -21.33 15.35 24.98
C ARG A 870 -20.61 15.53 23.66
N TRP A 871 -21.30 15.22 22.57
CA TRP A 871 -20.82 15.42 21.21
C TRP A 871 -21.62 16.53 20.52
N THR A 872 -20.92 17.40 19.78
CA THR A 872 -21.51 18.54 19.06
C THR A 872 -21.10 18.60 17.58
N GLY A 873 -20.51 17.52 17.05
CA GLY A 873 -19.85 17.51 15.73
C GLY A 873 -18.76 16.44 15.68
N ASN A 874 -17.49 16.82 15.55
CA ASN A 874 -16.40 15.84 15.42
C ASN A 874 -16.25 14.98 16.70
N PRO A 875 -16.25 13.64 16.60
CA PRO A 875 -16.19 12.74 17.75
C PRO A 875 -14.93 12.85 18.60
N THR A 876 -13.82 13.34 18.04
CA THR A 876 -12.57 13.58 18.78
C THR A 876 -12.64 14.81 19.70
N THR A 877 -13.58 15.73 19.43
CA THR A 877 -13.77 16.98 20.18
C THR A 877 -14.86 16.89 21.25
N ALA A 878 -15.31 15.67 21.57
CA ALA A 878 -16.33 15.44 22.58
C ALA A 878 -15.94 16.05 23.93
N GLN A 879 -16.92 16.58 24.64
CA GLN A 879 -16.75 17.16 25.97
C GLN A 879 -17.10 16.12 27.02
N ILE A 880 -16.28 15.99 28.05
CA ILE A 880 -16.46 15.06 29.15
C ILE A 880 -16.70 15.85 30.44
N ASN A 881 -17.60 15.35 31.28
CA ASN A 881 -17.80 15.81 32.65
C ASN A 881 -18.18 14.62 33.51
N LEU A 882 -17.20 13.97 34.12
CA LEU A 882 -17.44 12.82 34.98
C LEU A 882 -16.63 12.88 36.28
N LYS A 883 -17.05 12.07 37.24
CA LYS A 883 -16.32 11.84 38.49
C LYS A 883 -16.08 10.35 38.63
N ALA A 884 -14.82 9.95 38.75
CA ALA A 884 -14.44 8.57 38.98
C ALA A 884 -13.82 8.43 40.39
N ILE A 885 -14.13 7.35 41.09
CA ILE A 885 -13.76 7.17 42.50
C ILE A 885 -12.81 5.98 42.62
N TYR A 886 -11.68 6.19 43.29
CA TYR A 886 -10.79 5.14 43.74
C TYR A 886 -10.88 4.99 45.26
N SER A 887 -11.52 3.93 45.73
CA SER A 887 -11.68 3.65 47.16
C SER A 887 -10.59 2.71 47.67
N LEU A 888 -9.96 3.05 48.81
CA LEU A 888 -8.95 2.24 49.48
C LEU A 888 -8.94 2.47 51.00
N ARG A 889 -8.25 1.63 51.78
CA ARG A 889 -7.87 1.94 53.16
C ARG A 889 -6.40 2.32 53.26
N ALA A 890 -6.14 3.54 53.75
CA ALA A 890 -4.80 4.06 53.94
C ALA A 890 -4.57 4.49 55.39
N SER A 891 -3.35 4.29 55.90
CA SER A 891 -2.92 4.79 57.21
C SER A 891 -2.78 6.30 57.16
N THR A 892 -3.35 7.00 58.15
CA THR A 892 -3.24 8.47 58.23
C THR A 892 -1.89 8.96 58.76
N ALA A 893 -1.00 8.06 59.21
CA ALA A 893 0.30 8.39 59.79
C ALA A 893 1.13 9.35 58.91
N ASP A 894 1.28 8.99 57.64
CA ASP A 894 2.05 9.78 56.66
C ASP A 894 1.35 11.11 56.35
N LEU A 895 0.01 11.15 56.40
CA LEU A 895 -0.77 12.38 56.22
C LEU A 895 -0.60 13.35 57.40
N TYR A 896 -0.57 12.86 58.64
CA TYR A 896 -0.26 13.68 59.82
C TYR A 896 1.15 14.27 59.72
N THR A 897 2.12 13.46 59.28
CA THR A 897 3.50 13.88 59.04
C THR A 897 3.59 14.97 57.99
N ALA A 898 2.97 14.75 56.83
CA ALA A 898 3.00 15.69 55.71
C ALA A 898 2.28 17.01 56.02
N ALA A 899 1.22 16.95 56.83
CA ALA A 899 0.49 18.13 57.31
C ALA A 899 1.20 18.84 58.49
N ASN A 900 2.38 18.35 58.92
CA ASN A 900 3.14 18.84 60.06
C ASN A 900 2.30 18.93 61.35
N ARG A 901 1.48 17.90 61.59
CA ARG A 901 0.64 17.76 62.78
C ARG A 901 1.23 16.73 63.73
N ASP A 902 0.93 16.90 65.02
CA ASP A 902 1.44 15.99 66.06
C ASP A 902 0.95 14.56 65.82
N GLN A 903 1.89 13.62 65.63
CA GLN A 903 1.61 12.20 65.43
C GLN A 903 1.11 11.50 66.70
N SER A 904 1.26 12.13 67.87
CA SER A 904 1.03 11.52 69.19
C SER A 904 -0.38 10.96 69.41
N SER A 905 -1.38 11.31 68.58
CA SER A 905 -2.80 11.04 68.83
C SER A 905 -3.50 10.03 67.88
N ALA A 906 -2.89 9.63 66.74
CA ALA A 906 -3.53 8.70 65.79
C ALA A 906 -2.55 7.97 64.83
N SER A 907 -1.32 7.68 65.25
CA SER A 907 -0.20 7.30 64.38
C SER A 907 -0.35 6.03 63.52
N ASP A 908 -1.35 5.17 63.74
CA ASP A 908 -1.56 3.93 62.96
C ASP A 908 -3.02 3.74 62.48
N GLU A 909 -3.88 4.78 62.57
CA GLU A 909 -5.29 4.60 62.19
C GLU A 909 -5.45 4.50 60.67
N ARG A 910 -5.88 3.33 60.19
CA ARG A 910 -6.28 3.11 58.78
C ARG A 910 -7.73 3.52 58.58
N VAL A 911 -7.96 4.50 57.71
CA VAL A 911 -9.30 5.02 57.40
C VAL A 911 -9.69 4.69 55.96
N GLN A 912 -10.99 4.43 55.75
CA GLN A 912 -11.53 4.34 54.39
C GLN A 912 -11.41 5.71 53.72
N THR A 913 -10.69 5.73 52.62
CA THR A 913 -10.33 6.92 51.84
C THR A 913 -10.81 6.72 50.42
N GLU A 914 -11.39 7.76 49.84
CA GLU A 914 -11.84 7.80 48.45
C GLU A 914 -11.12 8.94 47.74
N VAL A 915 -10.37 8.62 46.70
CA VAL A 915 -9.82 9.61 45.78
C VAL A 915 -10.84 9.83 44.67
N GLU A 916 -11.42 11.02 44.61
CA GLU A 916 -12.30 11.44 43.51
C GLU A 916 -11.46 12.10 42.42
N MET A 917 -11.55 11.56 41.21
CA MET A 917 -10.97 12.10 39.99
C MET A 917 -12.09 12.73 39.15
N GLY A 918 -12.20 14.05 39.18
CA GLY A 918 -13.05 14.82 38.29
C GLY A 918 -12.37 15.00 36.93
N LEU A 919 -13.05 14.62 35.85
CA LEU A 919 -12.59 14.76 34.47
C LEU A 919 -13.51 15.72 33.74
N THR A 920 -12.99 16.87 33.33
CA THR A 920 -13.72 17.91 32.60
C THR A 920 -13.01 18.34 31.32
N GLY A 921 -13.72 18.91 30.34
CA GLY A 921 -13.10 19.44 29.12
C GLY A 921 -13.13 18.45 27.95
N LEU A 922 -12.07 18.38 27.14
CA LEU A 922 -12.02 17.49 25.97
C LEU A 922 -11.85 16.03 26.37
N LEU A 923 -12.63 15.11 25.79
CA LEU A 923 -12.59 13.67 26.09
C LEU A 923 -11.22 13.03 25.85
N LEU A 924 -10.50 13.47 24.80
CA LEU A 924 -9.17 12.96 24.48
C LEU A 924 -8.06 13.55 25.37
N GLN A 925 -8.29 14.74 25.94
CA GLN A 925 -7.34 15.42 26.82
C GLN A 925 -8.10 16.16 27.92
N PRO A 926 -8.67 15.44 28.90
CA PRO A 926 -9.47 16.05 29.95
C PRO A 926 -8.58 16.73 30.99
N ASP A 927 -9.09 17.82 31.54
CA ASP A 927 -8.58 18.43 32.76
C ASP A 927 -8.93 17.54 33.94
N ILE A 928 -7.91 17.12 34.70
CA ILE A 928 -8.05 16.23 35.84
C ILE A 928 -8.00 17.06 37.13
N LYS A 929 -9.07 17.00 37.94
CA LYS A 929 -9.13 17.57 39.28
C LYS A 929 -9.27 16.46 40.32
N LEU A 930 -8.33 16.38 41.25
CA LEU A 930 -8.34 15.38 42.31
C LEU A 930 -8.94 15.95 43.60
N ASP A 931 -9.63 15.10 44.35
CA ASP A 931 -10.11 15.38 45.72
C ASP A 931 -10.02 14.10 46.56
N ILE A 932 -9.98 14.25 47.89
CA ILE A 932 -9.90 13.15 48.86
C ILE A 932 -11.09 13.25 49.80
N PHE A 933 -11.77 12.12 50.01
CA PHE A 933 -12.90 11.99 50.93
C PHE A 933 -12.68 10.84 51.91
N PHE A 934 -13.24 10.99 53.11
CA PHE A 934 -13.21 9.96 54.15
C PHE A 934 -14.66 9.56 54.46
N PRO A 935 -15.31 8.73 53.63
CA PRO A 935 -16.76 8.47 53.72
C PRO A 935 -17.19 7.89 55.07
N ALA A 936 -16.35 7.04 55.67
CA ALA A 936 -16.61 6.45 56.98
C ALA A 936 -16.29 7.38 58.16
N ASN A 937 -15.53 8.46 57.93
CA ASN A 937 -15.13 9.41 58.98
C ASN A 937 -15.00 10.85 58.43
N PRO A 938 -16.12 11.52 58.05
CA PRO A 938 -16.07 12.80 57.35
C PRO A 938 -15.34 13.91 58.09
N ALA A 939 -15.34 13.87 59.43
CA ALA A 939 -14.61 14.81 60.28
C ALA A 939 -13.10 14.85 59.99
N LYS A 940 -12.52 13.76 59.46
CA LYS A 940 -11.11 13.73 59.01
C LYS A 940 -10.86 14.68 57.83
N LYS A 941 -11.83 14.88 56.94
CA LYS A 941 -11.68 15.85 55.84
C LYS A 941 -11.58 17.27 56.38
N GLU A 942 -12.43 17.60 57.37
CA GLU A 942 -12.42 18.89 58.05
C GLU A 942 -11.10 19.11 58.83
N GLU A 943 -10.62 18.07 59.53
CA GLU A 943 -9.35 18.12 60.26
C GLU A 943 -8.19 18.54 59.36
N PHE A 944 -8.08 17.95 58.16
CA PHE A 944 -7.01 18.22 57.19
C PHE A 944 -7.36 19.28 56.13
N GLN A 945 -8.48 19.98 56.26
CA GLN A 945 -8.96 20.90 55.23
C GLN A 945 -7.96 22.02 54.93
N SER A 946 -7.28 22.56 55.94
CA SER A 946 -6.24 23.58 55.75
C SER A 946 -5.05 23.10 54.92
N TYR A 947 -4.71 21.81 55.03
CA TYR A 947 -3.63 21.18 54.26
C TYR A 947 -4.09 20.86 52.83
N PHE A 948 -5.31 20.36 52.65
CA PHE A 948 -5.90 20.05 51.34
C PHE A 948 -6.34 21.28 50.53
N ASN A 949 -6.47 22.46 51.14
CA ASN A 949 -6.73 23.70 50.41
C ASN A 949 -5.57 24.10 49.48
N ASP A 950 -4.35 23.63 49.73
CA ASP A 950 -3.24 23.74 48.79
C ASP A 950 -3.35 22.63 47.74
N GLY A 951 -3.57 23.03 46.48
CA GLY A 951 -3.73 22.11 45.36
C GLY A 951 -2.54 21.19 45.13
N ASN A 952 -1.31 21.62 45.45
CA ASN A 952 -0.13 20.76 45.32
C ASN A 952 -0.15 19.65 46.37
N ASN A 953 -0.46 19.98 47.62
CA ASN A 953 -0.57 19.00 48.69
C ASN A 953 -1.69 17.98 48.40
N LEU A 954 -2.87 18.46 47.99
CA LEU A 954 -3.99 17.58 47.64
C LEU A 954 -3.63 16.64 46.48
N ASN A 955 -3.03 17.17 45.40
CA ASN A 955 -2.62 16.38 44.25
C ASN A 955 -1.54 15.34 44.61
N THR A 956 -0.53 15.71 45.40
CA THR A 956 0.51 14.79 45.87
C THR A 956 -0.09 13.65 46.69
N GLN A 957 -0.99 13.96 47.62
CA GLN A 957 -1.63 12.92 48.43
C GLN A 957 -2.56 12.03 47.60
N ALA A 958 -3.35 12.60 46.70
CA ALA A 958 -4.26 11.85 45.84
C ALA A 958 -3.50 10.93 44.86
N LEU A 959 -2.43 11.42 44.24
CA LEU A 959 -1.57 10.62 43.37
C LEU A 959 -0.84 9.52 44.13
N SER A 960 -0.33 9.82 45.35
CA SER A 960 0.28 8.81 46.21
C SER A 960 -0.70 7.69 46.58
N LEU A 961 -1.95 8.02 46.88
CA LEU A 961 -2.99 7.03 47.14
C LEU A 961 -3.30 6.18 45.90
N ILE A 962 -3.37 6.78 44.70
CA ILE A 962 -3.62 6.05 43.45
C ILE A 962 -2.44 5.11 43.12
N ILE A 963 -1.20 5.60 43.22
CA ILE A 963 0.00 4.88 42.79
C ILE A 963 0.50 3.92 43.88
N GLN A 964 0.76 4.45 45.08
CA GLN A 964 1.39 3.74 46.21
C GLN A 964 0.39 3.16 47.23
N ARG A 965 -0.91 3.49 47.12
CA ARG A 965 -1.95 3.06 48.09
C ARG A 965 -1.70 3.50 49.55
N ARG A 966 -0.96 4.59 49.73
CA ARG A 966 -0.74 5.26 51.02
C ARG A 966 -0.60 6.78 50.81
N PHE A 967 -0.74 7.54 51.88
CA PHE A 967 -0.41 8.96 51.89
C PHE A 967 1.11 9.14 51.77
N ALA A 968 1.55 10.25 51.16
CA ALA A 968 2.97 10.57 51.05
C ALA A 968 3.44 11.31 52.31
N PRO A 969 4.56 10.91 52.93
CA PRO A 969 5.05 11.56 54.16
C PRO A 969 5.72 12.93 53.94
N GLY A 970 5.97 13.34 52.68
CA GLY A 970 6.73 14.55 52.32
C GLY A 970 5.91 15.84 52.20
N THR A 971 6.58 16.99 52.28
CA THR A 971 5.97 18.35 52.37
C THR A 971 5.55 18.99 51.03
N GLY A 972 5.25 18.21 49.99
CA GLY A 972 4.64 18.72 48.74
C GLY A 972 5.49 19.66 47.86
N LYS A 973 6.83 19.72 48.03
CA LYS A 973 7.73 20.64 47.27
C LYS A 973 8.35 20.05 45.98
N GLU A 974 7.99 18.85 45.58
CA GLU A 974 8.62 18.12 44.47
C GLU A 974 7.72 18.10 43.23
N ASN A 975 8.29 18.32 42.04
CA ASN A 975 7.56 18.25 40.76
C ASN A 975 7.27 16.80 40.35
N LEU A 976 6.13 16.58 39.67
CA LEU A 976 5.65 15.27 39.20
C LEU A 976 6.71 14.43 38.47
N GLY A 977 7.58 15.05 37.68
CA GLY A 977 8.69 14.37 36.97
C GLY A 977 9.83 13.89 37.87
N GLN A 978 10.06 14.52 39.02
CA GLN A 978 11.10 14.13 39.98
C GLN A 978 10.62 12.99 40.90
N GLN A 979 9.33 12.97 41.29
CA GLN A 979 8.73 11.86 42.03
C GLN A 979 8.60 10.57 41.20
N LEU A 980 8.38 10.70 39.88
CA LEU A 980 8.39 9.55 38.96
C LEU A 980 9.82 9.03 38.69
N GLY A 981 10.83 9.91 38.72
CA GLY A 981 12.25 9.53 38.54
C GLY A 981 12.86 8.78 39.73
N SER A 982 12.37 9.00 40.96
CA SER A 982 12.84 8.31 42.17
C SER A 982 12.28 6.89 42.36
N VAL A 983 11.41 6.41 41.47
CA VAL A 983 10.83 5.05 41.51
C VAL A 983 11.88 3.96 41.28
N GLY A 984 13.07 4.30 40.78
CA GLY A 984 14.10 3.33 40.38
C GLY A 984 14.90 2.63 41.48
N THR A 985 14.76 2.93 42.78
CA THR A 985 15.73 2.41 43.78
C THR A 985 15.19 1.86 45.12
N SER A 986 13.87 1.72 45.37
CA SER A 986 13.43 1.09 46.64
C SER A 986 12.11 0.30 46.67
N THR A 987 11.43 0.03 45.55
CA THR A 987 10.07 -0.57 45.56
C THR A 987 9.92 -1.81 44.67
N ALA A 988 10.85 -2.77 44.72
CA ALA A 988 10.71 -4.04 44.01
C ALA A 988 9.56 -4.93 44.57
N THR A 989 9.27 -4.83 45.87
CA THR A 989 8.31 -5.72 46.56
C THR A 989 6.85 -5.26 46.41
N GLU A 990 6.59 -3.95 46.43
CA GLU A 990 5.25 -3.36 46.30
C GLU A 990 4.67 -3.53 44.88
N LEU A 991 5.52 -3.51 43.85
CA LEU A 991 5.11 -3.72 42.45
C LEU A 991 4.65 -5.17 42.20
N ILE A 992 5.27 -6.16 42.85
CA ILE A 992 4.91 -7.58 42.75
C ILE A 992 3.54 -7.85 43.39
N PHE A 993 3.25 -7.27 44.55
CA PHE A 993 1.96 -7.44 45.23
C PHE A 993 0.81 -6.69 44.55
N ASN A 994 1.08 -5.53 43.92
CA ASN A 994 0.11 -4.84 43.08
C ASN A 994 -0.35 -5.69 41.87
N GLN A 995 0.48 -6.61 41.37
CA GLN A 995 0.06 -7.54 40.31
C GLN A 995 -0.97 -8.57 40.79
N ILE A 996 -0.97 -8.97 42.06
CA ILE A 996 -1.92 -9.98 42.58
C ILE A 996 -3.36 -9.47 42.49
N ASN A 997 -3.63 -8.21 42.83
CA ASN A 997 -4.99 -7.65 42.70
C ASN A 997 -5.41 -7.47 41.24
N ASN A 998 -4.46 -7.17 40.34
CA ASN A 998 -4.73 -7.12 38.90
C ASN A 998 -5.09 -8.52 38.36
N VAL A 999 -4.41 -9.58 38.83
CA VAL A 999 -4.76 -10.98 38.50
C VAL A 999 -6.14 -11.34 39.05
N LEU A 1000 -6.46 -11.04 40.31
CA LEU A 1000 -7.78 -11.31 40.90
C LEU A 1000 -8.90 -10.57 40.15
N SER A 1001 -8.66 -9.33 39.73
CA SER A 1001 -9.60 -8.53 38.92
C SER A 1001 -9.79 -9.10 37.52
N SER A 1002 -8.72 -9.61 36.88
CA SER A 1002 -8.80 -10.28 35.58
C SER A 1002 -9.60 -11.60 35.63
N LEU A 1003 -9.72 -12.19 36.82
CA LEU A 1003 -10.52 -13.39 37.09
C LEU A 1003 -11.97 -13.06 37.53
N ASN A 1004 -12.41 -11.80 37.41
CA ASN A 1004 -13.72 -11.31 37.89
C ASN A 1004 -13.95 -11.44 39.42
N LEU A 1005 -12.90 -11.59 40.22
CA LEU A 1005 -12.99 -11.70 41.68
C LEU A 1005 -12.92 -10.32 42.37
N ASN A 1006 -13.71 -9.35 41.87
CA ASN A 1006 -13.71 -7.96 42.35
C ASN A 1006 -14.25 -7.80 43.79
N PHE A 1007 -14.73 -8.88 44.41
CA PHE A 1007 -15.21 -8.87 45.77
C PHE A 1007 -14.09 -8.96 46.82
N VAL A 1008 -12.82 -9.13 46.42
CA VAL A 1008 -11.66 -9.21 47.33
C VAL A 1008 -10.60 -8.19 46.93
N ASP A 1009 -10.18 -7.34 47.86
CA ASP A 1009 -9.05 -6.41 47.69
C ASP A 1009 -8.00 -6.68 48.78
N ILE A 1010 -6.79 -7.07 48.38
CA ILE A 1010 -5.68 -7.39 49.29
C ILE A 1010 -4.59 -6.33 49.15
N ASN A 1011 -4.30 -5.59 50.22
CA ASN A 1011 -3.25 -4.58 50.25
C ASN A 1011 -2.14 -5.02 51.22
N ILE A 1012 -0.99 -5.45 50.69
CA ILE A 1012 0.20 -5.82 51.47
C ILE A 1012 1.24 -4.74 51.25
N GLN A 1013 1.54 -3.97 52.30
CA GLN A 1013 2.46 -2.83 52.24
C GLN A 1013 3.89 -3.24 52.60
N SER A 1014 4.05 -4.26 53.45
CA SER A 1014 5.34 -4.88 53.78
C SER A 1014 5.13 -6.29 54.37
N PRO A 1015 6.18 -7.11 54.58
CA PRO A 1015 6.05 -8.41 55.26
C PRO A 1015 5.43 -8.33 56.67
N THR A 1016 5.40 -7.14 57.27
CA THR A 1016 4.91 -6.89 58.63
C THR A 1016 3.57 -6.15 58.67
N GLU A 1017 2.99 -5.79 57.50
CA GLU A 1017 1.72 -5.05 57.42
C GLU A 1017 0.90 -5.42 56.18
N GLY A 1018 -0.37 -5.79 56.41
CA GLY A 1018 -1.31 -6.08 55.34
C GLY A 1018 -2.78 -5.97 55.75
N SER A 1019 -3.65 -5.76 54.78
CA SER A 1019 -5.10 -5.69 54.96
C SER A 1019 -5.83 -6.35 53.80
N ALA A 1020 -7.00 -6.89 54.06
CA ALA A 1020 -7.91 -7.46 53.07
C ALA A 1020 -9.33 -6.91 53.29
N THR A 1021 -9.97 -6.48 52.21
CA THR A 1021 -11.38 -6.09 52.19
C THR A 1021 -12.15 -7.06 51.31
N VAL A 1022 -13.27 -7.56 51.82
CA VAL A 1022 -14.18 -8.46 51.13
C VAL A 1022 -15.58 -7.84 51.05
N LYS A 1023 -16.12 -7.67 49.84
CA LYS A 1023 -17.45 -7.09 49.60
C LYS A 1023 -18.41 -8.16 49.08
N ILE A 1024 -19.46 -8.49 49.82
CA ILE A 1024 -20.45 -9.50 49.43
C ILE A 1024 -21.86 -8.92 49.35
N LEU A 1025 -22.77 -9.63 48.68
CA LEU A 1025 -24.18 -9.26 48.51
C LEU A 1025 -24.40 -7.93 47.76
N ASN A 1026 -23.73 -7.74 46.61
CA ASN A 1026 -23.73 -6.49 45.85
C ASN A 1026 -23.33 -5.30 46.72
N ASP A 1027 -22.15 -5.40 47.34
CA ASP A 1027 -21.54 -4.39 48.21
C ASP A 1027 -22.35 -4.01 49.46
N ARG A 1028 -23.39 -4.80 49.79
CA ARG A 1028 -24.20 -4.56 50.99
C ARG A 1028 -23.52 -4.98 52.27
N VAL A 1029 -22.60 -5.94 52.22
CA VAL A 1029 -21.83 -6.37 53.40
C VAL A 1029 -20.35 -6.27 53.07
N ILE A 1030 -19.64 -5.46 53.86
CA ILE A 1030 -18.20 -5.17 53.68
C ILE A 1030 -17.48 -5.71 54.90
N ILE A 1031 -16.52 -6.61 54.70
CA ILE A 1031 -15.69 -7.21 55.74
C ILE A 1031 -14.26 -6.73 55.52
N ASN A 1032 -13.71 -6.01 56.47
CA ASN A 1032 -12.34 -5.52 56.48
C ASN A 1032 -11.56 -6.33 57.51
N ALA A 1033 -10.40 -6.87 57.14
CA ALA A 1033 -9.47 -7.51 58.04
C ALA A 1033 -8.06 -6.90 57.84
N GLY A 1034 -7.30 -6.68 58.90
CA GLY A 1034 -5.97 -6.11 58.81
C GLY A 1034 -5.03 -6.63 59.89
N PHE A 1035 -3.73 -6.57 59.63
CA PHE A 1035 -2.69 -6.87 60.61
C PHE A 1035 -1.54 -5.88 60.50
N VAL A 1036 -0.99 -5.48 61.66
CA VAL A 1036 0.20 -4.64 61.78
C VAL A 1036 1.09 -5.22 62.89
N ASP A 1037 2.34 -5.57 62.56
CA ASP A 1037 3.35 -5.94 63.56
C ASP A 1037 4.06 -4.68 64.09
N ARG A 1038 4.05 -4.50 65.41
CA ARG A 1038 4.47 -3.27 66.09
C ARG A 1038 5.93 -3.26 66.58
N ASN A 1039 6.68 -4.35 66.41
CA ASN A 1039 8.10 -4.40 66.81
C ASN A 1039 9.02 -3.85 65.70
N LYS A 1040 9.33 -2.54 65.77
CA LYS A 1040 10.39 -1.92 64.96
C LYS A 1040 11.78 -2.21 65.56
N THR A 1041 12.30 -3.43 65.42
CA THR A 1041 13.77 -3.66 65.55
C THR A 1041 14.19 -5.02 65.02
N SER A 1042 15.21 -5.01 64.16
CA SER A 1042 16.03 -6.11 63.64
C SER A 1042 15.55 -6.84 62.38
N THR A 1043 16.44 -6.81 61.39
CA THR A 1043 16.45 -7.48 60.10
C THR A 1043 16.74 -8.98 60.28
N ASP A 1044 15.73 -9.74 60.70
CA ASP A 1044 15.77 -11.21 60.64
C ASP A 1044 14.50 -11.74 59.97
N TYR A 1045 14.68 -12.40 58.81
CA TYR A 1045 13.60 -12.90 57.95
C TYR A 1045 13.01 -14.23 58.46
N SER A 1046 12.69 -14.32 59.76
CA SER A 1046 11.96 -15.45 60.33
C SER A 1046 10.53 -15.04 60.70
N ILE A 1047 9.53 -15.60 60.00
CA ILE A 1047 8.10 -15.36 60.27
C ILE A 1047 7.69 -16.15 61.52
N ASN A 1048 7.90 -15.58 62.71
CA ASN A 1048 7.37 -16.10 63.97
C ASN A 1048 6.18 -15.24 64.42
N PHE A 1049 4.97 -15.77 64.32
CA PHE A 1049 3.75 -15.09 64.76
C PHE A 1049 3.65 -15.08 66.30
N SER A 1050 4.21 -14.05 66.93
CA SER A 1050 4.07 -13.80 68.38
C SER A 1050 2.73 -13.10 68.72
N ASN A 1051 2.36 -13.07 70.00
CA ASN A 1051 1.12 -12.47 70.53
C ASN A 1051 1.02 -10.92 70.38
N ASN A 1052 1.97 -10.26 69.70
CA ASN A 1052 2.03 -8.80 69.55
C ASN A 1052 1.55 -8.29 68.16
N VAL A 1053 1.03 -9.16 67.30
CA VAL A 1053 0.43 -8.74 66.01
C VAL A 1053 -0.97 -8.16 66.27
N GLY A 1054 -1.12 -6.85 66.08
CA GLY A 1054 -2.43 -6.19 66.16
C GLY A 1054 -3.30 -6.63 64.98
N ARG A 1055 -4.45 -7.24 65.25
CA ARG A 1055 -5.41 -7.69 64.23
C ARG A 1055 -6.64 -6.80 64.26
N GLU A 1056 -7.09 -6.29 63.13
CA GLU A 1056 -8.37 -5.57 63.03
C GLU A 1056 -9.36 -6.39 62.20
N LEU A 1057 -10.62 -6.42 62.63
CA LEU A 1057 -11.74 -6.99 61.87
C LEU A 1057 -12.94 -6.04 61.98
N GLU A 1058 -13.44 -5.56 60.85
CA GLU A 1058 -14.61 -4.66 60.80
C GLU A 1058 -15.60 -5.16 59.75
N ILE A 1059 -16.86 -5.32 60.15
CA ILE A 1059 -17.97 -5.73 59.31
C ILE A 1059 -18.98 -4.58 59.25
N MET A 1060 -19.32 -4.14 58.04
CA MET A 1060 -20.33 -3.12 57.78
C MET A 1060 -21.45 -3.69 56.92
N ALA A 1061 -22.69 -3.35 57.24
CA ALA A 1061 -23.88 -3.76 56.50
C ALA A 1061 -24.73 -2.54 56.10
N LEU A 1062 -24.90 -2.30 54.80
CA LEU A 1062 -25.78 -1.26 54.27
C LEU A 1062 -27.25 -1.66 54.50
N ILE A 1063 -27.88 -1.07 55.51
CA ILE A 1063 -29.29 -1.33 55.84
C ILE A 1063 -30.20 -0.66 54.80
N LYS A 1064 -29.82 0.53 54.31
CA LYS A 1064 -30.45 1.17 53.14
C LYS A 1064 -29.53 1.10 51.92
N LYS A 1065 -30.12 0.87 50.73
CA LYS A 1065 -29.39 0.75 49.44
C LYS A 1065 -28.59 1.99 49.06
N ASP A 1066 -28.98 3.16 49.55
CA ASP A 1066 -28.33 4.45 49.28
C ASP A 1066 -27.20 4.78 50.27
N GLY A 1067 -26.87 3.87 51.19
CA GLY A 1067 -25.81 4.06 52.18
C GLY A 1067 -26.13 5.03 53.31
N THR A 1068 -27.36 5.58 53.35
CA THR A 1068 -27.76 6.54 54.39
C THR A 1068 -27.87 5.90 55.78
N LEU A 1069 -28.04 4.58 55.87
CA LEU A 1069 -28.10 3.84 57.13
C LEU A 1069 -27.23 2.58 57.06
N VAL A 1070 -26.24 2.48 57.94
CA VAL A 1070 -25.22 1.42 57.95
C VAL A 1070 -25.08 0.83 59.35
N GLY A 1071 -25.18 -0.49 59.47
CA GLY A 1071 -24.80 -1.22 60.68
C GLY A 1071 -23.31 -1.54 60.67
N LYS A 1072 -22.64 -1.41 61.81
CA LYS A 1072 -21.19 -1.59 61.96
C LYS A 1072 -20.88 -2.48 63.16
N LEU A 1073 -20.04 -3.47 62.94
CA LEU A 1073 -19.42 -4.34 63.94
C LEU A 1073 -17.91 -4.24 63.77
N ALA A 1074 -17.13 -3.96 64.81
CA ALA A 1074 -15.68 -3.91 64.67
C ALA A 1074 -14.96 -4.42 65.91
N ASN A 1075 -13.95 -5.26 65.71
CA ASN A 1075 -12.92 -5.64 66.66
C ASN A 1075 -11.63 -4.92 66.24
N LYS A 1076 -11.25 -3.86 66.94
CA LYS A 1076 -10.07 -3.04 66.60
C LYS A 1076 -9.36 -2.53 67.85
N PRO A 1077 -8.09 -2.13 67.78
CA PRO A 1077 -7.39 -1.54 68.91
C PRO A 1077 -8.12 -0.31 69.46
N PRO A 1078 -8.05 -0.05 70.77
CA PRO A 1078 -8.70 1.08 71.42
C PRO A 1078 -8.12 2.40 70.91
N THR A 1079 -8.99 3.37 70.61
CA THR A 1079 -8.58 4.74 70.33
C THR A 1079 -8.08 5.40 71.62
N GLN A 1080 -7.19 6.39 71.55
CA GLN A 1080 -6.74 7.08 72.75
C GLN A 1080 -7.88 7.67 73.60
N GLN A 1081 -8.96 8.13 72.97
CA GLN A 1081 -10.17 8.56 73.69
C GLN A 1081 -10.76 7.44 74.57
N SER A 1082 -10.81 6.19 74.08
CA SER A 1082 -11.28 5.04 74.85
C SER A 1082 -10.29 4.57 75.93
N ILE A 1083 -8.99 4.80 75.72
CA ILE A 1083 -7.93 4.55 76.72
C ILE A 1083 -7.99 5.61 77.83
N PHE A 1084 -8.17 6.89 77.48
CA PHE A 1084 -8.29 8.01 78.42
C PHE A 1084 -9.55 7.93 79.27
N GLN A 1085 -10.69 7.54 78.67
CA GLN A 1085 -11.94 7.36 79.40
C GLN A 1085 -11.95 6.10 80.27
N ASN A 1086 -11.05 5.14 80.02
CA ASN A 1086 -11.04 3.86 80.73
C ASN A 1086 -9.59 3.33 80.92
N PRO A 1087 -8.86 3.79 81.95
CA PRO A 1087 -7.43 3.51 82.15
C PRO A 1087 -7.07 2.03 82.33
N GLY A 1088 -8.06 1.15 82.56
CA GLY A 1088 -7.88 -0.30 82.70
C GLY A 1088 -7.82 -1.07 81.38
N VAL A 1089 -7.98 -0.41 80.23
CA VAL A 1089 -7.91 -1.04 78.92
C VAL A 1089 -6.47 -1.03 78.42
N SER A 1090 -5.87 -2.22 78.29
CA SER A 1090 -4.52 -2.38 77.72
C SER A 1090 -4.43 -1.80 76.31
N GLN A 1091 -3.37 -1.04 76.02
CA GLN A 1091 -3.05 -0.52 74.67
C GLN A 1091 -2.92 -1.61 73.58
N SER A 1092 -2.77 -2.87 73.99
CA SER A 1092 -2.64 -4.03 73.10
C SER A 1092 -3.89 -4.91 72.99
N ALA A 1093 -4.97 -4.62 73.73
CA ALA A 1093 -6.19 -5.44 73.70
C ALA A 1093 -7.22 -4.86 72.72
N ASN A 1094 -7.71 -5.65 71.76
CA ASN A 1094 -8.76 -5.19 70.84
C ASN A 1094 -10.09 -4.94 71.56
N VAL A 1095 -10.77 -3.86 71.19
CA VAL A 1095 -12.11 -3.52 71.64
C VAL A 1095 -13.14 -3.96 70.61
N ASN A 1096 -14.17 -4.66 71.07
CA ASN A 1096 -15.36 -4.96 70.29
C ASN A 1096 -16.34 -3.78 70.34
N SER A 1097 -16.83 -3.36 69.18
CA SER A 1097 -17.78 -2.27 69.03
C SER A 1097 -18.92 -2.68 68.10
N LEU A 1098 -20.13 -2.27 68.46
CA LEU A 1098 -21.35 -2.37 67.65
C LEU A 1098 -21.91 -0.96 67.51
N GLY A 1099 -22.25 -0.53 66.30
CA GLY A 1099 -22.75 0.81 66.02
C GLY A 1099 -23.70 0.86 64.85
N LEU A 1100 -24.56 1.88 64.85
CA LEU A 1100 -25.41 2.26 63.71
C LEU A 1100 -25.00 3.66 63.27
N ILE A 1101 -24.74 3.82 61.98
CA ILE A 1101 -24.35 5.09 61.36
C ILE A 1101 -25.49 5.54 60.45
N TYR A 1102 -26.06 6.72 60.72
CA TYR A 1102 -27.03 7.36 59.85
C TYR A 1102 -26.43 8.68 59.31
N SER A 1103 -26.29 8.79 57.99
CA SER A 1103 -25.74 9.98 57.32
C SER A 1103 -26.71 10.48 56.26
N GLN A 1104 -27.03 11.78 56.31
CA GLN A 1104 -28.00 12.41 55.43
C GLN A 1104 -27.62 13.88 55.22
N GLN A 1105 -27.46 14.31 53.97
CA GLN A 1105 -27.30 15.73 53.63
C GLN A 1105 -28.66 16.47 53.73
N PHE A 1106 -28.64 17.67 54.30
CA PHE A 1106 -29.79 18.56 54.44
C PHE A 1106 -29.34 20.02 54.37
N ASP A 1107 -30.19 20.88 53.82
CA ASP A 1107 -29.92 22.32 53.72
C ASP A 1107 -30.51 23.08 54.93
N THR A 1108 -31.53 22.52 55.60
CA THR A 1108 -32.12 23.09 56.82
C THR A 1108 -32.49 22.02 57.86
N PHE A 1109 -32.53 22.38 59.15
CA PHE A 1109 -32.88 21.45 60.23
C PHE A 1109 -34.31 20.88 60.08
N SER A 1110 -35.25 21.67 59.54
CA SER A 1110 -36.59 21.19 59.20
C SER A 1110 -36.56 20.10 58.11
N GLU A 1111 -35.70 20.25 57.11
CA GLU A 1111 -35.52 19.25 56.05
C GLU A 1111 -34.91 17.94 56.58
N PHE A 1112 -33.96 18.04 57.51
CA PHE A 1112 -33.38 16.88 58.19
C PHE A 1112 -34.46 16.04 58.90
N ILE A 1113 -35.31 16.69 59.72
CA ILE A 1113 -36.44 16.02 60.38
C ILE A 1113 -37.42 15.43 59.36
N GLN A 1114 -37.75 16.16 58.29
CA GLN A 1114 -38.63 15.66 57.23
C GLN A 1114 -38.05 14.46 56.48
N LYS A 1115 -36.73 14.41 56.28
CA LYS A 1115 -36.02 13.28 55.67
C LYS A 1115 -35.98 12.06 56.59
N ILE A 1116 -35.80 12.24 57.90
CA ILE A 1116 -35.86 11.18 58.91
C ILE A 1116 -37.28 10.59 59.03
N THR A 1117 -38.31 11.43 59.12
CA THR A 1117 -39.70 10.97 59.27
C THR A 1117 -40.34 10.50 57.96
N GLY A 1118 -39.59 10.52 56.85
CA GLY A 1118 -40.07 10.14 55.51
C GLY A 1118 -41.04 11.13 54.86
N LYS A 1119 -41.29 12.29 55.49
CA LYS A 1119 -42.20 13.33 55.02
C LYS A 1119 -41.67 14.04 53.77
N TYR A 1120 -40.35 14.26 53.69
CA TYR A 1120 -39.67 14.87 52.53
C TYR A 1120 -39.90 14.06 51.24
N ARG A 1121 -39.86 12.72 51.33
CA ARG A 1121 -40.05 11.82 50.18
C ARG A 1121 -41.52 11.79 49.73
N ARG A 1122 -42.47 11.98 50.65
CA ARG A 1122 -43.91 12.15 50.33
C ARG A 1122 -44.16 13.50 49.67
N ASP A 1123 -43.55 14.57 50.17
CA ASP A 1123 -43.71 15.92 49.63
C ASP A 1123 -43.01 16.10 48.27
N GLN A 1124 -41.87 15.44 48.03
CA GLN A 1124 -41.24 15.37 46.70
C GLN A 1124 -42.08 14.57 45.68
N LYS A 1125 -42.64 13.41 46.07
CA LYS A 1125 -43.59 12.67 45.20
C LYS A 1125 -44.85 13.50 44.89
N LYS A 1126 -45.32 14.31 45.84
CA LYS A 1126 -46.43 15.25 45.63
C LYS A 1126 -46.06 16.37 44.67
N LYS A 1127 -44.86 16.97 44.81
CA LYS A 1127 -44.34 18.00 43.90
C LYS A 1127 -44.02 17.48 42.50
N GLU A 1128 -43.58 16.23 42.36
CA GLU A 1128 -43.37 15.56 41.05
C GLU A 1128 -44.70 15.24 40.36
N ALA A 1129 -45.73 14.83 41.13
CA ALA A 1129 -47.08 14.65 40.61
C ALA A 1129 -47.70 15.99 40.16
N GLU A 1130 -47.53 17.05 40.93
CA GLU A 1130 -47.99 18.42 40.57
C GLU A 1130 -47.21 19.01 39.38
N LYS A 1131 -45.91 18.69 39.22
CA LYS A 1131 -45.13 19.06 38.02
C LYS A 1131 -45.59 18.29 36.79
N LYS A 1132 -45.91 17.00 36.90
CA LYS A 1132 -46.48 16.21 35.78
C LYS A 1132 -47.86 16.72 35.36
N GLU A 1133 -48.71 17.19 36.28
CA GLU A 1133 -49.98 17.84 35.94
C GLU A 1133 -49.82 19.22 35.29
N LYS A 1134 -48.83 20.03 35.70
CA LYS A 1134 -48.56 21.34 35.07
C LYS A 1134 -47.98 21.20 33.66
N VAL A 1135 -47.08 20.25 33.42
CA VAL A 1135 -46.53 19.96 32.09
C VAL A 1135 -47.62 19.44 31.14
N ASN A 1136 -48.56 18.63 31.63
CA ASN A 1136 -49.72 18.21 30.82
C ASN A 1136 -50.67 19.37 30.49
N LYS A 1137 -50.88 20.34 31.41
CA LYS A 1137 -51.72 21.52 31.11
C LYS A 1137 -51.06 22.49 30.12
N GLU A 1138 -49.74 22.66 30.15
CA GLU A 1138 -49.00 23.48 29.18
C GLU A 1138 -48.90 22.81 27.79
N ALA A 1139 -48.79 21.48 27.74
CA ALA A 1139 -48.87 20.72 26.49
C ALA A 1139 -50.26 20.83 25.82
N ILE A 1140 -51.34 20.73 26.60
CA ILE A 1140 -52.72 20.86 26.11
C ILE A 1140 -53.04 22.30 25.64
N LEU A 1141 -52.49 23.34 26.30
CA LEU A 1141 -52.66 24.74 25.88
C LEU A 1141 -51.87 25.11 24.61
N ASN A 1142 -50.76 24.41 24.34
CA ASN A 1142 -49.97 24.62 23.13
C ASN A 1142 -50.53 23.84 21.93
N GLU A 1143 -51.19 22.70 22.14
CA GLU A 1143 -51.97 22.02 21.09
C GLU A 1143 -53.24 22.81 20.72
N SER A 1144 -53.93 23.45 21.68
CA SER A 1144 -55.14 24.24 21.37
C SER A 1144 -54.84 25.54 20.60
N LYS A 1145 -53.60 26.05 20.62
CA LYS A 1145 -53.19 27.24 19.85
C LYS A 1145 -52.76 26.93 18.41
N LYS A 1146 -52.44 25.68 18.06
CA LYS A 1146 -52.05 25.28 16.69
C LYS A 1146 -53.24 24.98 15.76
N ASN A 1147 -54.46 24.84 16.29
CA ASN A 1147 -55.66 24.45 15.52
C ASN A 1147 -56.68 25.59 15.27
N ASN A 1148 -56.25 26.85 15.15
CA ASN A 1148 -57.13 27.95 14.76
C ASN A 1148 -56.68 28.58 13.43
N PRO A 1149 -57.35 28.34 12.29
CA PRO A 1149 -57.08 29.06 11.05
C PRO A 1149 -57.92 30.35 11.03
N LYS A 1150 -57.26 31.52 11.04
CA LYS A 1150 -57.89 32.77 10.60
C LYS A 1150 -56.94 33.59 9.74
N ARG A 1151 -57.29 33.60 8.45
CA ARG A 1151 -56.89 34.46 7.32
C ARG A 1151 -55.45 34.41 6.84
#